data_AF-A0A8A4TJB0-F1
#
_entry.id   AF-A0A8A4TJB0-F1
#
_cell.length_a   1.000
_cell.length_b   1.000
_cell.length_c   1.000
_cell.angle_alpha   90.00
_cell.angle_beta   90.00
_cell.angle_gamma   90.00
#
_symmetry.space_group_name_H-M   'P 1'
#
loop_
_entity.id
_entity.type
_entity.pdbx_description
1 polymer ?
#
loop_
_entity_poly.entity_id
_entity_poly.type
_entity_poly.pdbx_seq_one_letter_code
_entity_poly.pdbx_strand_id
1 'polypeptide(L)'
;MPGIDTQVRPKFVTGTFAAGARAVPSGNGYGSSLLRGLRGSPAPTTRLALYDPAVGHHVGTSATQTKLNNLNLVNTVNHVGFYRSEDVNTATDILESLNINVDTWSNSQKIRAAQLVASGDVGVGWLRLHIQDVRQNDATAIAVGKLLQEDYDHALAQNKSGLQDASVSWNSHSAVKMAEKIIGPGGAIDQNFVAEFSAQLQNDPLRAGHGRGPHQAHLLKILNLLANDAGFQNDLGAVRSPRGNGNPARNLIRATLGLPTGTAVTRTHTKRAVLAALLAEVRQGAVGSCFATSVAVMVHDEQPRKMLNMLSQMVRNGCFTGTYRPNANRRVDVALPLNTTLNRDNYTQTIRLTSTGDLTRVGRRNLADAQPLHELPGVKEALSAAGFPAINHAALVNGAIGRLIPPDNRSYFQQYQGVPHTFDTTVEAIVNDIIQNAGVNVPARTAAAEAAFHAQMENPLMRAAEYTMAGFAETQHTSNEIRRIAGDAVGAFANNLFMETATIRAGIQGQDANETQRLQTAFDNFDQRWQENVFSVFDQNLIVEYNSDFSQNHVADDGHSTKGGFELSWRDPVTRQVTPIRTPNDLHRACLSGIKHGLRLTNATIPNRSPIRRQMRALTRAVGELAEGVRGPGIDATNMIQRIRHMQENPLGFAKGSNGTPAIIGMIYGKQASARARLQAGNHHRASGDAKDVLRFAVQQMRTMHARITNHGNHFVQQDLRQFSVPTSNGPHAFLLKPGIDPNFVQAWQGHANIDTWMGNTLNPVALQTFSAQQITPHNVATAVLQLNRYPGFNVNAASVLRRLGNLGGRTPANLNTALVAELGGNPTANQKKIMGKVLFEVLNPPVTPVVIADSNWGGGDEVTLFGVLRNPFTGDDELWELSWDGTQPVNPTPKYPLDQDKYVNTEWSLLTEPKKFGIR
;
A
#
# COMPACT_ATOMS: atom_id res chain seq x y z
N MET A 1 -20.20 -59.72 17.80
CA MET A 1 -19.99 -59.40 19.23
C MET A 1 -20.83 -58.19 19.57
N PRO A 2 -21.61 -58.21 20.66
CA PRO A 2 -22.79 -57.36 20.83
C PRO A 2 -22.59 -56.22 21.85
N GLY A 3 -23.51 -55.25 21.79
CA GLY A 3 -23.96 -54.48 22.96
C GLY A 3 -23.66 -52.99 22.91
N ILE A 4 -24.68 -52.18 22.61
CA ILE A 4 -25.31 -51.32 23.63
C ILE A 4 -26.67 -50.88 23.09
N ASP A 5 -27.67 -51.24 23.88
CA ASP A 5 -29.09 -50.93 23.78
C ASP A 5 -29.36 -49.71 24.67
N THR A 6 -30.06 -48.69 24.16
CA THR A 6 -30.92 -47.83 24.98
C THR A 6 -32.08 -47.30 24.13
N GLN A 7 -33.26 -47.85 24.39
CA GLN A 7 -34.55 -47.36 23.95
C GLN A 7 -34.95 -46.08 24.73
N VAL A 8 -35.46 -45.05 24.04
CA VAL A 8 -36.68 -44.30 24.45
C VAL A 8 -37.43 -43.83 23.18
N ARG A 9 -38.77 -43.89 23.27
CA ARG A 9 -39.84 -43.94 22.26
C ARG A 9 -40.11 -42.68 21.40
N PRO A 10 -40.85 -42.84 20.27
CA PRO A 10 -41.07 -41.79 19.27
C PRO A 10 -42.30 -40.90 19.54
N LYS A 11 -42.24 -39.65 19.05
CA LYS A 11 -43.45 -38.85 18.76
C LYS A 11 -43.75 -38.94 17.26
N PHE A 12 -44.93 -39.45 16.94
CA PHE A 12 -45.57 -39.31 15.64
C PHE A 12 -45.85 -37.83 15.32
N VAL A 13 -45.84 -37.48 14.03
CA VAL A 13 -46.99 -36.91 13.29
C VAL A 13 -46.55 -36.65 11.84
N THR A 14 -47.11 -37.48 10.94
CA THR A 14 -47.59 -37.25 9.55
C THR A 14 -46.98 -36.13 8.70
N GLY A 15 -46.69 -36.27 7.41
CA GLY A 15 -47.04 -37.29 6.42
C GLY A 15 -46.73 -36.69 5.05
N THR A 16 -46.00 -37.44 4.23
CA THR A 16 -45.54 -37.10 2.89
C THR A 16 -46.69 -37.21 1.89
N PHE A 17 -46.80 -36.26 0.96
CA PHE A 17 -47.34 -36.54 -0.38
C PHE A 17 -46.38 -36.00 -1.43
N ALA A 18 -45.74 -36.95 -2.12
CA ALA A 18 -45.04 -36.74 -3.37
C ALA A 18 -46.01 -37.05 -4.51
N ALA A 19 -46.02 -36.21 -5.55
CA ALA A 19 -46.51 -36.61 -6.87
C ALA A 19 -45.73 -35.84 -7.94
N GLY A 20 -45.02 -36.60 -8.78
CA GLY A 20 -44.17 -36.11 -9.85
C GLY A 20 -44.96 -35.60 -11.06
N ALA A 21 -44.34 -34.69 -11.80
CA ALA A 21 -44.85 -34.16 -13.06
C ALA A 21 -44.10 -34.78 -14.25
N ARG A 22 -44.86 -35.46 -15.13
CA ARG A 22 -44.51 -35.68 -16.54
C ARG A 22 -45.11 -34.53 -17.37
N ALA A 23 -44.36 -34.03 -18.33
CA ALA A 23 -44.83 -33.18 -19.44
C ALA A 23 -45.80 -33.99 -20.34
N VAL A 24 -46.80 -33.47 -21.09
CA VAL A 24 -46.87 -32.50 -22.22
C VAL A 24 -48.41 -32.36 -22.58
N PRO A 25 -48.94 -31.59 -23.57
CA PRO A 25 -48.92 -30.15 -23.91
C PRO A 25 -50.31 -29.44 -23.91
N SER A 26 -50.27 -28.10 -24.05
CA SER A 26 -51.21 -27.13 -24.66
C SER A 26 -52.70 -27.48 -24.91
N GLY A 27 -53.58 -26.62 -24.36
CA GLY A 27 -54.97 -26.44 -24.82
C GLY A 27 -55.65 -25.24 -24.16
N ASN A 28 -56.14 -24.30 -24.98
CA ASN A 28 -56.83 -23.06 -24.62
C ASN A 28 -58.18 -23.28 -23.91
N GLY A 29 -58.59 -22.31 -23.08
CA GLY A 29 -60.00 -21.87 -23.00
C GLY A 29 -60.66 -21.79 -21.62
N TYR A 30 -60.92 -20.55 -21.18
CA TYR A 30 -62.01 -20.03 -20.33
C TYR A 30 -62.43 -20.73 -19.03
N GLY A 31 -62.55 -19.94 -17.94
CA GLY A 31 -63.39 -20.32 -16.79
C GLY A 31 -63.12 -19.58 -15.50
N SER A 32 -63.56 -18.34 -15.40
CA SER A 32 -63.67 -17.55 -14.17
C SER A 32 -64.67 -18.17 -13.19
N SER A 33 -64.22 -18.88 -12.16
CA SER A 33 -64.92 -19.06 -10.87
C SER A 33 -64.19 -20.05 -9.96
N LEU A 34 -63.26 -19.61 -9.11
CA LEU A 34 -62.77 -20.35 -7.93
C LEU A 34 -61.87 -19.48 -7.04
N LEU A 35 -62.42 -18.41 -6.46
CA LEU A 35 -61.79 -17.67 -5.37
C LEU A 35 -62.83 -17.40 -4.26
N ARG A 36 -63.23 -18.46 -3.58
CA ARG A 36 -63.93 -18.36 -2.29
C ARG A 36 -63.68 -19.64 -1.49
N GLY A 37 -62.51 -19.73 -0.84
CA GLY A 37 -62.23 -20.92 -0.03
C GLY A 37 -60.81 -21.13 0.49
N LEU A 38 -60.02 -20.09 0.79
CA LEU A 38 -58.79 -20.26 1.58
C LEU A 38 -58.60 -19.04 2.52
N ARG A 39 -59.30 -19.07 3.67
CA ARG A 39 -58.88 -18.31 4.87
C ARG A 39 -57.98 -19.24 5.68
N GLY A 40 -56.67 -19.14 5.46
CA GLY A 40 -55.65 -19.79 6.28
C GLY A 40 -54.50 -18.82 6.48
N SER A 41 -54.34 -18.35 7.72
CA SER A 41 -53.27 -17.52 8.31
C SER A 41 -52.79 -16.27 7.54
N PRO A 42 -52.81 -15.07 8.16
CA PRO A 42 -52.18 -13.90 7.54
C PRO A 42 -50.68 -14.19 7.33
N ALA A 43 -50.21 -14.03 6.10
CA ALA A 43 -48.78 -14.01 5.80
C ALA A 43 -48.10 -12.98 6.72
N PRO A 44 -46.91 -13.26 7.27
CA PRO A 44 -46.21 -12.31 8.11
C PRO A 44 -46.01 -11.02 7.31
N THR A 45 -46.65 -9.93 7.76
CA THR A 45 -46.43 -8.59 7.19
C THR A 45 -44.99 -8.19 7.50
N THR A 46 -44.10 -8.38 6.52
CA THR A 46 -42.70 -7.95 6.60
C THR A 46 -42.70 -6.42 6.63
N ARG A 47 -42.43 -5.84 7.81
CA ARG A 47 -42.22 -4.40 7.98
C ARG A 47 -40.88 -4.04 7.33
N LEU A 48 -40.84 -2.92 6.60
CA LEU A 48 -39.60 -2.46 5.98
C LEU A 48 -38.67 -1.91 7.08
N ALA A 49 -37.45 -2.44 7.09
CA ALA A 49 -36.36 -2.04 7.96
C ALA A 49 -35.44 -1.08 7.18
N LEU A 50 -35.68 0.23 7.27
CA LEU A 50 -34.82 1.23 6.61
C LEU A 50 -33.58 1.43 7.44
N TYR A 51 -32.40 1.12 6.90
CA TYR A 51 -31.16 1.32 7.65
C TYR A 51 -30.88 2.83 7.82
N ASP A 52 -30.82 3.31 9.05
CA ASP A 52 -30.38 4.68 9.34
C ASP A 52 -28.94 4.64 9.87
N PRO A 53 -27.95 4.97 9.03
CA PRO A 53 -26.54 4.88 9.39
C PRO A 53 -26.16 5.81 10.54
N ALA A 54 -26.92 6.90 10.80
CA ALA A 54 -26.68 7.79 11.93
C ALA A 54 -27.01 7.14 13.29
N VAL A 55 -27.85 6.10 13.29
CA VAL A 55 -28.33 5.42 14.51
C VAL A 55 -27.80 3.99 14.60
N GLY A 56 -27.07 3.52 13.59
CA GLY A 56 -26.48 2.17 13.54
C GLY A 56 -27.48 1.02 13.48
N HIS A 57 -28.77 1.32 13.24
CA HIS A 57 -29.87 0.35 13.29
C HIS A 57 -30.91 0.61 12.21
N HIS A 58 -31.75 -0.39 11.93
CA HIS A 58 -32.89 -0.23 11.05
C HIS A 58 -34.05 0.50 11.75
N VAL A 59 -34.52 1.60 11.14
CA VAL A 59 -35.77 2.28 11.50
C VAL A 59 -36.92 1.46 10.92
N GLY A 60 -37.73 0.90 11.81
CA GLY A 60 -38.92 0.16 11.43
C GLY A 60 -40.02 1.11 10.96
N THR A 61 -40.43 1.00 9.70
CA THR A 61 -41.60 1.73 9.21
C THR A 61 -42.89 0.95 9.51
N SER A 62 -44.00 1.67 9.66
CA SER A 62 -45.35 1.08 9.71
C SER A 62 -45.84 0.62 8.32
N ALA A 63 -45.12 0.97 7.25
CA ALA A 63 -45.43 0.62 5.88
C ALA A 63 -45.05 -0.84 5.57
N THR A 64 -45.92 -1.55 4.86
CA THR A 64 -45.67 -2.90 4.37
C THR A 64 -44.96 -2.85 3.01
N GLN A 65 -44.17 -3.88 2.67
CA GLN A 65 -43.51 -4.00 1.35
C GLN A 65 -44.51 -3.82 0.18
N THR A 66 -45.75 -4.28 0.33
CA THR A 66 -46.82 -4.10 -0.64
C THR A 66 -47.16 -2.62 -0.88
N LYS A 67 -47.21 -1.80 0.17
CA LYS A 67 -47.48 -0.36 0.05
C LYS A 67 -46.35 0.37 -0.68
N LEU A 68 -45.10 -0.04 -0.46
CA LEU A 68 -43.91 0.49 -1.16
C LEU A 68 -43.89 0.10 -2.64
N ASN A 69 -44.18 -1.16 -2.94
CA ASN A 69 -44.27 -1.63 -4.32
C ASN A 69 -45.37 -0.87 -5.09
N ASN A 70 -46.49 -0.56 -4.43
CA ASN A 70 -47.55 0.27 -5.03
C ASN A 70 -47.07 1.71 -5.27
N LEU A 71 -46.34 2.32 -4.34
CA LEU A 71 -45.72 3.66 -4.50
C LEU A 71 -44.73 3.72 -5.67
N ASN A 72 -43.97 2.64 -5.91
CA ASN A 72 -43.04 2.54 -7.05
C ASN A 72 -43.78 2.39 -8.40
N LEU A 73 -44.96 1.77 -8.41
CA LEU A 73 -45.80 1.60 -9.62
C LEU A 73 -46.52 2.90 -10.05
N VAL A 74 -46.68 3.89 -9.16
CA VAL A 74 -47.31 5.17 -9.50
C VAL A 74 -46.50 5.95 -10.56
N ASN A 75 -45.19 5.68 -10.67
CA ASN A 75 -44.28 6.37 -11.59
C ASN A 75 -44.45 6.00 -13.07
N THR A 76 -44.99 4.82 -13.37
CA THR A 76 -45.13 4.34 -14.77
C THR A 76 -46.47 4.72 -15.40
N VAL A 77 -47.45 5.18 -14.63
CA VAL A 77 -48.85 5.31 -15.10
C VAL A 77 -49.35 6.76 -15.15
N ASN A 78 -48.78 7.71 -14.39
CA ASN A 78 -49.38 9.04 -14.24
C ASN A 78 -48.61 10.16 -14.95
N HIS A 79 -48.93 10.38 -16.22
CA HIS A 79 -48.68 11.65 -16.92
C HIS A 79 -49.73 12.74 -16.60
N VAL A 80 -50.71 12.50 -15.71
CA VAL A 80 -51.88 13.38 -15.54
C VAL A 80 -52.16 13.66 -14.07
N GLY A 81 -51.35 14.52 -13.43
CA GLY A 81 -51.69 15.42 -12.29
C GLY A 81 -52.45 14.95 -11.03
N PHE A 82 -52.95 13.72 -10.96
CA PHE A 82 -53.84 13.22 -9.92
C PHE A 82 -53.17 12.06 -9.18
N TYR A 83 -52.53 12.38 -8.07
CA TYR A 83 -52.07 11.37 -7.10
C TYR A 83 -53.28 10.85 -6.32
N ARG A 84 -53.38 9.53 -6.11
CA ARG A 84 -54.44 9.00 -5.24
C ARG A 84 -54.16 9.46 -3.82
N SER A 85 -55.21 9.79 -3.06
CA SER A 85 -55.08 10.18 -1.65
C SER A 85 -54.34 9.12 -0.82
N GLU A 86 -54.50 7.84 -1.16
CA GLU A 86 -53.79 6.72 -0.55
C GLU A 86 -52.27 6.78 -0.74
N ASP A 87 -51.80 7.19 -1.92
CA ASP A 87 -50.36 7.31 -2.23
C ASP A 87 -49.75 8.47 -1.44
N VAL A 88 -50.47 9.59 -1.35
CA VAL A 88 -50.07 10.78 -0.58
C VAL A 88 -50.03 10.48 0.91
N ASN A 89 -51.04 9.78 1.43
CA ASN A 89 -51.08 9.37 2.83
C ASN A 89 -49.94 8.40 3.15
N THR A 90 -49.70 7.40 2.29
CA THR A 90 -48.59 6.47 2.48
C THR A 90 -47.23 7.17 2.43
N ALA A 91 -47.04 8.11 1.51
CA ALA A 91 -45.83 8.92 1.45
C ALA A 91 -45.65 9.78 2.70
N THR A 92 -46.74 10.36 3.21
CA THR A 92 -46.75 11.14 4.46
C THR A 92 -46.37 10.25 5.65
N ASP A 93 -47.01 9.08 5.80
CA ASP A 93 -46.70 8.11 6.86
C ASP A 93 -45.21 7.70 6.86
N ILE A 94 -44.65 7.44 5.67
CA ILE A 94 -43.23 7.10 5.53
C ILE A 94 -42.36 8.27 6.03
N LEU A 95 -42.58 9.48 5.53
CA LEU A 95 -41.73 10.63 5.85
C LEU A 95 -41.87 11.03 7.33
N GLU A 96 -43.07 11.01 7.89
CA GLU A 96 -43.31 11.27 9.32
C GLU A 96 -42.66 10.20 10.21
N SER A 97 -42.66 8.92 9.80
CA SER A 97 -41.93 7.86 10.52
C SER A 97 -40.42 8.08 10.54
N LEU A 98 -39.89 8.86 9.59
CA LEU A 98 -38.50 9.29 9.53
C LEU A 98 -38.25 10.62 10.24
N ASN A 99 -39.24 11.12 11.00
CA ASN A 99 -39.22 12.40 11.69
C ASN A 99 -39.02 13.60 10.74
N ILE A 100 -39.63 13.54 9.56
CA ILE A 100 -39.62 14.62 8.57
C ILE A 100 -41.00 15.29 8.58
N ASN A 101 -41.06 16.57 8.98
CA ASN A 101 -42.29 17.35 8.86
C ASN A 101 -42.53 17.71 7.37
N VAL A 102 -43.67 17.25 6.84
CA VAL A 102 -44.08 17.46 5.45
C VAL A 102 -45.36 18.27 5.30
N ASP A 103 -45.83 18.95 6.35
CA ASP A 103 -47.12 19.67 6.36
C ASP A 103 -47.20 20.74 5.26
N THR A 104 -46.05 21.35 4.95
CA THR A 104 -45.92 22.42 3.95
C THR A 104 -45.57 21.92 2.54
N TRP A 105 -45.57 20.60 2.32
CA TRP A 105 -45.12 20.01 1.06
C TRP A 105 -46.30 19.73 0.14
N SER A 106 -46.08 19.97 -1.15
CA SER A 106 -47.01 19.49 -2.19
C SER A 106 -47.05 17.96 -2.24
N ASN A 107 -48.16 17.39 -2.69
CA ASN A 107 -48.34 15.94 -2.84
C ASN A 107 -47.24 15.31 -3.70
N SER A 108 -46.80 15.99 -4.77
CA SER A 108 -45.69 15.55 -5.62
C SER A 108 -44.36 15.49 -4.88
N GLN A 109 -44.07 16.47 -4.00
CA GLN A 109 -42.84 16.48 -3.21
C GLN A 109 -42.83 15.34 -2.19
N LYS A 110 -43.96 15.10 -1.52
CA LYS A 110 -44.11 13.98 -0.56
C LYS A 110 -43.87 12.63 -1.24
N ILE A 111 -44.58 12.38 -2.35
CA ILE A 111 -44.47 11.11 -3.08
C ILE A 111 -43.05 10.90 -3.59
N ARG A 112 -42.41 11.92 -4.18
CA ARG A 112 -41.02 11.81 -4.66
C ARG A 112 -40.04 11.48 -3.55
N ALA A 113 -40.09 12.19 -2.42
CA ALA A 113 -39.17 11.93 -1.30
C ALA A 113 -39.40 10.54 -0.70
N ALA A 114 -40.66 10.14 -0.54
CA ALA A 114 -41.00 8.80 -0.08
C ALA A 114 -40.49 7.72 -1.06
N GLN A 115 -40.61 7.94 -2.38
CA GLN A 115 -40.07 7.03 -3.41
C GLN A 115 -38.55 6.90 -3.34
N LEU A 116 -37.82 8.00 -3.20
CA LEU A 116 -36.35 7.98 -3.13
C LEU A 116 -35.84 7.16 -1.93
N VAL A 117 -36.50 7.25 -0.78
CA VAL A 117 -36.13 6.43 0.39
C VAL A 117 -36.64 5.00 0.25
N ALA A 118 -37.86 4.83 -0.27
CA ALA A 118 -38.50 3.53 -0.47
C ALA A 118 -37.71 2.60 -1.39
N SER A 119 -37.12 3.15 -2.45
CA SER A 119 -36.30 2.37 -3.38
C SER A 119 -34.90 2.07 -2.85
N GLY A 120 -34.50 2.71 -1.74
CA GLY A 120 -33.13 2.71 -1.26
C GLY A 120 -32.22 3.59 -2.12
N ASP A 121 -32.77 4.42 -3.01
CA ASP A 121 -31.97 5.30 -3.88
C ASP A 121 -31.19 6.32 -3.05
N VAL A 122 -31.73 6.79 -1.92
CA VAL A 122 -31.02 7.70 -1.01
C VAL A 122 -31.20 7.28 0.44
N GLY A 123 -30.17 7.52 1.25
CA GLY A 123 -30.23 7.25 2.68
C GLY A 123 -31.14 8.24 3.43
N VAL A 124 -31.71 7.78 4.54
CA VAL A 124 -32.57 8.61 5.42
C VAL A 124 -31.80 9.82 5.95
N GLY A 125 -30.57 9.61 6.42
CA GLY A 125 -29.70 10.68 6.91
C GLY A 125 -29.41 11.72 5.82
N TRP A 126 -29.15 11.27 4.59
CA TRP A 126 -28.96 12.15 3.45
C TRP A 126 -30.22 12.98 3.15
N LEU A 127 -31.40 12.33 3.08
CA LEU A 127 -32.66 13.02 2.80
C LEU A 127 -32.95 14.13 3.83
N ARG A 128 -32.64 13.89 5.11
CA ARG A 128 -32.84 14.90 6.17
C ARG A 128 -31.97 16.15 5.95
N LEU A 129 -30.73 15.97 5.50
CA LEU A 129 -29.80 17.07 5.23
C LEU A 129 -30.12 17.81 3.92
N HIS A 130 -30.56 17.07 2.89
CA HIS A 130 -30.78 17.56 1.53
C HIS A 130 -32.25 17.75 1.19
N ILE A 131 -33.04 18.06 2.22
CA ILE A 131 -34.48 18.05 2.11
C ILE A 131 -35.01 19.16 1.19
N GLN A 132 -34.34 20.31 1.17
CA GLN A 132 -34.70 21.42 0.27
C GLN A 132 -34.38 21.06 -1.18
N ASP A 133 -33.30 20.33 -1.44
CA ASP A 133 -32.90 19.93 -2.80
C ASP A 133 -33.93 18.95 -3.39
N VAL A 134 -34.43 18.01 -2.59
CA VAL A 134 -35.52 17.10 -2.99
C VAL A 134 -36.82 17.86 -3.22
N ARG A 135 -37.13 18.86 -2.38
CA ARG A 135 -38.32 19.72 -2.56
C ARG A 135 -38.25 20.53 -3.85
N GLN A 136 -37.05 21.03 -4.20
CA GLN A 136 -36.81 21.81 -5.42
C GLN A 136 -36.63 20.94 -6.66
N ASN A 137 -36.56 19.61 -6.50
CA ASN A 137 -36.24 18.67 -7.58
C ASN A 137 -34.89 18.96 -8.24
N ASP A 138 -33.89 19.29 -7.43
CA ASP A 138 -32.53 19.45 -7.94
C ASP A 138 -32.01 18.06 -8.38
N ALA A 139 -32.00 17.85 -9.70
CA ALA A 139 -31.60 16.58 -10.30
C ALA A 139 -30.12 16.26 -10.01
N THR A 140 -29.26 17.28 -9.89
CA THR A 140 -27.84 17.11 -9.61
C THR A 140 -27.64 16.67 -8.17
N ALA A 141 -28.25 17.38 -7.22
CA ALA A 141 -28.17 17.04 -5.81
C ALA A 141 -28.72 15.64 -5.53
N ILE A 142 -29.87 15.28 -6.13
CA ILE A 142 -30.43 13.93 -6.03
C ILE A 142 -29.49 12.90 -6.64
N ALA A 143 -28.87 13.18 -7.79
CA ALA A 143 -27.91 12.26 -8.40
C ALA A 143 -26.67 12.03 -7.53
N VAL A 144 -26.18 13.06 -6.84
CA VAL A 144 -25.11 12.94 -5.83
C VAL A 144 -25.56 12.08 -4.66
N GLY A 145 -26.75 12.32 -4.10
CA GLY A 145 -27.30 11.52 -3.01
C GLY A 145 -27.44 10.04 -3.36
N LYS A 146 -27.84 9.74 -4.60
CA LYS A 146 -27.90 8.36 -5.11
C LYS A 146 -26.53 7.70 -5.18
N LEU A 147 -25.54 8.43 -5.66
CA LEU A 147 -24.17 7.94 -5.74
C LEU A 147 -23.60 7.64 -4.34
N LEU A 148 -23.80 8.55 -3.38
CA LEU A 148 -23.33 8.35 -2.00
C LEU A 148 -24.00 7.13 -1.33
N GLN A 149 -25.28 6.90 -1.62
CA GLN A 149 -26.00 5.73 -1.12
C GLN A 149 -25.51 4.43 -1.79
N GLU A 150 -25.29 4.43 -3.12
CA GLU A 150 -24.69 3.30 -3.85
C GLU A 150 -23.32 2.93 -3.26
N ASP A 151 -22.47 3.93 -3.04
CA ASP A 151 -21.15 3.76 -2.44
C ASP A 151 -21.24 3.15 -1.01
N TYR A 152 -22.23 3.60 -0.22
CA TYR A 152 -22.47 3.08 1.13
C TYR A 152 -22.93 1.61 1.11
N ASP A 153 -23.87 1.27 0.25
CA ASP A 153 -24.39 -0.08 0.12
C ASP A 153 -23.29 -1.04 -0.37
N HIS A 154 -22.42 -0.58 -1.26
CA HIS A 154 -21.22 -1.30 -1.69
C HIS A 154 -20.28 -1.59 -0.51
N ALA A 155 -19.95 -0.57 0.29
CA ALA A 155 -19.10 -0.71 1.47
C ALA A 155 -19.71 -1.68 2.51
N LEU A 156 -21.02 -1.57 2.74
CA LEU A 156 -21.75 -2.46 3.65
C LEU A 156 -21.73 -3.92 3.16
N ALA A 157 -21.95 -4.15 1.86
CA ALA A 157 -21.88 -5.47 1.27
C ALA A 157 -20.48 -6.09 1.43
N GLN A 158 -19.43 -5.29 1.23
CA GLN A 158 -18.06 -5.75 1.43
C GLN A 158 -17.77 -6.09 2.90
N ASN A 159 -18.20 -5.22 3.83
CA ASN A 159 -18.00 -5.45 5.27
C ASN A 159 -18.68 -6.73 5.75
N LYS A 160 -19.91 -7.00 5.27
CA LYS A 160 -20.63 -8.24 5.56
C LYS A 160 -19.93 -9.47 5.00
N SER A 161 -19.35 -9.35 3.80
CA SER A 161 -18.69 -10.47 3.13
C SER A 161 -17.34 -10.85 3.76
N GLY A 162 -16.60 -9.86 4.28
CA GLY A 162 -15.22 -10.04 4.73
C GLY A 162 -14.25 -10.55 3.65
N LEU A 163 -14.68 -10.65 2.38
CA LEU A 163 -13.87 -11.17 1.27
C LEU A 163 -12.82 -10.15 0.80
N GLN A 164 -13.20 -8.88 0.88
CA GLN A 164 -12.42 -7.71 0.52
C GLN A 164 -12.54 -6.69 1.65
N ASP A 165 -11.50 -5.88 1.86
CA ASP A 165 -11.54 -4.82 2.86
C ASP A 165 -12.57 -3.77 2.43
N ALA A 166 -13.54 -3.52 3.31
CA ALA A 166 -14.69 -2.71 2.98
C ALA A 166 -14.32 -1.25 2.69
N SER A 167 -13.33 -0.71 3.40
CA SER A 167 -13.04 0.71 3.36
C SER A 167 -12.09 1.04 2.21
N VAL A 168 -11.09 0.16 1.98
CA VAL A 168 -10.31 0.13 0.74
C VAL A 168 -11.25 0.00 -0.48
N SER A 169 -12.22 -0.92 -0.40
CA SER A 169 -13.14 -1.14 -1.51
C SER A 169 -14.09 0.01 -1.76
N TRP A 170 -14.60 0.62 -0.70
CA TRP A 170 -15.40 1.82 -0.78
C TRP A 170 -14.67 2.93 -1.52
N ASN A 171 -13.39 3.15 -1.23
CA ASN A 171 -12.61 4.22 -1.83
C ASN A 171 -12.32 3.99 -3.31
N SER A 172 -11.96 2.76 -3.70
CA SER A 172 -11.78 2.42 -5.13
C SER A 172 -13.08 2.53 -5.91
N HIS A 173 -14.19 2.00 -5.36
CA HIS A 173 -15.51 2.05 -6.00
C HIS A 173 -16.01 3.48 -6.17
N SER A 174 -15.96 4.28 -5.09
CA SER A 174 -16.39 5.68 -5.09
C SER A 174 -15.64 6.47 -6.16
N ALA A 175 -14.32 6.29 -6.26
CA ALA A 175 -13.49 6.98 -7.24
C ALA A 175 -13.90 6.69 -8.70
N VAL A 176 -14.25 5.43 -9.01
CA VAL A 176 -14.72 5.03 -10.34
C VAL A 176 -16.08 5.64 -10.64
N LYS A 177 -17.05 5.48 -9.75
CA LYS A 177 -18.43 5.96 -9.94
C LYS A 177 -18.49 7.48 -10.02
N MET A 178 -17.73 8.19 -9.20
CA MET A 178 -17.58 9.64 -9.29
C MET A 178 -16.98 10.05 -10.64
N ALA A 179 -15.91 9.40 -11.10
CA ALA A 179 -15.33 9.72 -12.40
C ALA A 179 -16.32 9.51 -13.57
N GLU A 180 -17.18 8.49 -13.48
CA GLU A 180 -18.23 8.24 -14.47
C GLU A 180 -19.30 9.34 -14.52
N LYS A 181 -19.67 9.91 -13.37
CA LYS A 181 -20.63 11.01 -13.28
C LYS A 181 -20.01 12.36 -13.65
N ILE A 182 -18.81 12.64 -13.15
CA ILE A 182 -18.07 13.88 -13.43
C ILE A 182 -17.73 13.99 -14.92
N ILE A 183 -17.29 12.91 -15.55
CA ILE A 183 -16.98 12.91 -16.98
C ILE A 183 -18.15 12.29 -17.72
N GLY A 184 -19.01 13.12 -18.30
CA GLY A 184 -20.18 12.68 -19.06
C GLY A 184 -19.82 11.84 -20.30
N PRO A 185 -20.82 11.25 -21.01
CA PRO A 185 -20.59 10.38 -22.16
C PRO A 185 -19.74 11.03 -23.28
N GLY A 186 -19.88 12.34 -23.49
CA GLY A 186 -19.09 13.12 -24.44
C GLY A 186 -17.64 13.42 -24.00
N GLY A 187 -17.25 13.03 -22.79
CA GLY A 187 -15.91 13.27 -22.25
C GLY A 187 -15.67 14.71 -21.74
N ALA A 188 -16.75 15.47 -21.55
CA ALA A 188 -16.77 16.79 -20.90
C ALA A 188 -16.91 16.64 -19.37
N ILE A 189 -16.34 17.59 -18.63
CA ILE A 189 -16.43 17.65 -17.17
C ILE A 189 -17.73 18.36 -16.80
N ASP A 190 -18.57 17.71 -15.99
CA ASP A 190 -19.77 18.30 -15.41
C ASP A 190 -19.42 19.11 -14.16
N GLN A 191 -19.23 20.42 -14.35
CA GLN A 191 -18.83 21.33 -13.28
C GLN A 191 -19.90 21.49 -12.20
N ASN A 192 -21.18 21.38 -12.57
CA ASN A 192 -22.27 21.48 -11.60
C ASN A 192 -22.26 20.26 -10.69
N PHE A 193 -22.05 19.06 -11.26
CA PHE A 193 -21.89 17.85 -10.47
C PHE A 193 -20.67 17.92 -9.54
N VAL A 194 -19.52 18.41 -10.01
CA VAL A 194 -18.31 18.57 -9.17
C VAL A 194 -18.58 19.50 -7.99
N ALA A 195 -19.19 20.65 -8.23
CA ALA A 195 -19.49 21.63 -7.19
C ALA A 195 -20.46 21.06 -6.14
N GLU A 196 -21.56 20.45 -6.60
CA GLU A 196 -22.58 19.86 -5.73
C GLU A 196 -22.00 18.69 -4.93
N PHE A 197 -21.27 17.78 -5.59
CA PHE A 197 -20.65 16.64 -4.93
C PHE A 197 -19.65 17.08 -3.86
N SER A 198 -18.83 18.11 -4.14
CA SER A 198 -17.90 18.67 -3.16
C SER A 198 -18.62 19.24 -1.94
N ALA A 199 -19.73 19.96 -2.15
CA ALA A 199 -20.51 20.56 -1.07
C ALA A 199 -21.18 19.49 -0.18
N GLN A 200 -21.79 18.46 -0.78
CA GLN A 200 -22.40 17.37 -0.02
C GLN A 200 -21.34 16.55 0.72
N LEU A 201 -20.21 16.22 0.08
CA LEU A 201 -19.14 15.43 0.70
C LEU A 201 -18.49 16.13 1.90
N GLN A 202 -18.41 17.46 1.90
CA GLN A 202 -17.89 18.22 3.05
C GLN A 202 -18.79 18.16 4.28
N ASN A 203 -20.09 17.98 4.06
CA ASN A 203 -21.15 17.96 5.07
C ASN A 203 -21.67 16.55 5.38
N ASP A 204 -21.15 15.52 4.71
CA ASP A 204 -21.57 14.13 4.90
C ASP A 204 -21.26 13.66 6.34
N PRO A 205 -22.28 13.45 7.18
CA PRO A 205 -22.10 13.08 8.58
C PRO A 205 -21.49 11.68 8.74
N LEU A 206 -21.70 10.79 7.76
CA LEU A 206 -21.16 9.43 7.81
C LEU A 206 -19.65 9.45 7.69
N ARG A 207 -19.13 10.28 6.79
CA ARG A 207 -17.69 10.47 6.63
C ARG A 207 -17.10 11.40 7.69
N ALA A 208 -17.88 12.33 8.24
CA ALA A 208 -17.42 13.19 9.34
C ALA A 208 -17.19 12.41 10.66
N GLY A 209 -18.01 11.39 10.96
CA GLY A 209 -17.93 10.58 12.17
C GLY A 209 -16.69 9.66 12.26
N HIS A 210 -16.11 9.29 11.12
CA HIS A 210 -14.90 8.47 11.05
C HIS A 210 -13.59 9.29 11.16
N GLY A 211 -13.69 10.60 11.44
CA GLY A 211 -12.61 11.53 11.15
C GLY A 211 -12.45 11.67 9.64
N ARG A 212 -12.12 12.86 9.14
CA ARG A 212 -11.84 13.02 7.70
C ARG A 212 -10.58 12.22 7.36
N GLY A 213 -10.76 10.95 7.02
CA GLY A 213 -9.66 10.05 6.70
C GLY A 213 -8.85 10.58 5.52
N PRO A 214 -7.60 10.12 5.35
CA PRO A 214 -6.72 10.55 4.26
C PRO A 214 -7.41 10.53 2.89
N HIS A 215 -8.22 9.50 2.61
CA HIS A 215 -9.00 9.39 1.39
C HIS A 215 -9.93 10.59 1.16
N GLN A 216 -10.79 10.96 2.13
CA GLN A 216 -11.76 12.03 1.95
C GLN A 216 -11.08 13.38 1.78
N ALA A 217 -10.00 13.63 2.53
CA ALA A 217 -9.22 14.85 2.40
C ALA A 217 -8.60 14.98 1.00
N HIS A 218 -8.02 13.90 0.49
CA HIS A 218 -7.47 13.86 -0.86
C HIS A 218 -8.55 13.99 -1.94
N LEU A 219 -9.66 13.26 -1.79
CA LEU A 219 -10.79 13.31 -2.71
C LEU A 219 -11.32 14.75 -2.86
N LEU A 220 -11.55 15.45 -1.74
CA LEU A 220 -11.95 16.86 -1.73
C LEU A 220 -10.90 17.77 -2.37
N LYS A 221 -9.61 17.47 -2.19
CA LYS A 221 -8.53 18.21 -2.85
C LYS A 221 -8.60 18.10 -4.37
N ILE A 222 -8.81 16.90 -4.92
CA ILE A 222 -8.92 16.71 -6.37
C ILE A 222 -10.20 17.35 -6.92
N LEU A 223 -11.32 17.23 -6.22
CA LEU A 223 -12.57 17.89 -6.61
C LEU A 223 -12.44 19.42 -6.61
N ASN A 224 -11.73 19.98 -5.62
CA ASN A 224 -11.45 21.41 -5.58
C ASN A 224 -10.56 21.87 -6.76
N LEU A 225 -9.57 21.07 -7.15
CA LEU A 225 -8.78 21.34 -8.36
C LEU A 225 -9.63 21.26 -9.62
N LEU A 226 -10.54 20.30 -9.71
CA LEU A 226 -11.48 20.20 -10.84
C LEU A 226 -12.43 21.38 -10.92
N ALA A 227 -12.88 21.92 -9.80
CA ALA A 227 -13.78 23.07 -9.76
C ALA A 227 -13.05 24.39 -10.09
N ASN A 228 -11.84 24.57 -9.55
CA ASN A 228 -11.22 25.89 -9.46
C ASN A 228 -9.92 26.07 -10.25
N ASP A 229 -9.28 24.99 -10.75
CA ASP A 229 -8.02 25.08 -11.50
C ASP A 229 -8.24 24.75 -12.99
N ALA A 230 -8.36 25.81 -13.82
CA ALA A 230 -8.49 25.69 -15.26
C ALA A 230 -7.31 24.96 -15.93
N GLY A 231 -6.10 25.06 -15.36
CA GLY A 231 -4.92 24.32 -15.82
C GLY A 231 -5.08 22.82 -15.60
N PHE A 232 -5.57 22.41 -14.42
CA PHE A 232 -5.88 21.02 -14.11
C PHE A 232 -6.99 20.46 -15.01
N GLN A 233 -8.06 21.23 -15.22
CA GLN A 233 -9.15 20.89 -16.14
C GLN A 233 -8.64 20.69 -17.58
N ASN A 234 -7.78 21.59 -18.06
CA ASN A 234 -7.18 21.52 -19.39
C ASN A 234 -6.28 20.29 -19.56
N ASP A 235 -5.46 19.99 -18.56
CA ASP A 235 -4.58 18.80 -18.57
C ASP A 235 -5.40 17.50 -18.60
N LEU A 236 -6.45 17.40 -17.77
CA LEU A 236 -7.38 16.26 -17.79
C LEU A 236 -8.15 16.20 -19.12
N GLY A 237 -8.54 17.36 -19.64
CA GLY A 237 -9.13 17.53 -20.96
C GLY A 237 -8.22 17.00 -22.08
N ALA A 238 -6.91 17.18 -21.96
CA ALA A 238 -5.90 16.80 -22.94
C ALA A 238 -5.55 15.30 -22.95
N VAL A 239 -5.97 14.54 -21.93
CA VAL A 239 -5.79 13.09 -21.85
C VAL A 239 -6.33 12.42 -23.14
N ARG A 240 -5.50 11.55 -23.72
CA ARG A 240 -5.73 10.86 -25.00
C ARG A 240 -5.79 9.35 -24.79
N SER A 241 -6.49 8.65 -25.69
CA SER A 241 -6.54 7.19 -25.69
C SER A 241 -5.17 6.52 -25.88
N PRO A 242 -4.99 5.28 -25.40
CA PRO A 242 -3.77 4.51 -25.61
C PRO A 242 -3.40 4.34 -27.09
N ARG A 243 -2.14 4.61 -27.42
CA ARG A 243 -1.58 4.42 -28.78
C ARG A 243 -1.42 2.94 -29.11
N GLY A 244 -1.93 2.51 -30.27
CA GLY A 244 -1.79 1.14 -30.75
C GLY A 244 -2.64 0.11 -29.98
N ASN A 245 -2.87 -1.06 -30.59
CA ASN A 245 -3.70 -2.11 -30.00
C ASN A 245 -3.01 -2.91 -28.90
N GLY A 246 -1.67 -3.03 -28.95
CA GLY A 246 -0.87 -3.75 -27.95
C GLY A 246 -0.50 -2.96 -26.70
N ASN A 247 -1.05 -1.75 -26.51
CA ASN A 247 -0.71 -0.94 -25.34
C ASN A 247 -1.35 -1.52 -24.06
N PRO A 248 -0.54 -1.88 -23.04
CA PRO A 248 -1.03 -2.52 -21.82
C PRO A 248 -2.04 -1.67 -21.04
N ALA A 249 -1.99 -0.34 -21.18
CA ALA A 249 -2.92 0.58 -20.53
C ALA A 249 -4.38 0.34 -20.93
N ARG A 250 -4.66 -0.27 -22.09
CA ARG A 250 -6.04 -0.60 -22.49
C ARG A 250 -6.69 -1.60 -21.53
N ASN A 251 -5.93 -2.58 -21.06
CA ASN A 251 -6.44 -3.58 -20.12
C ASN A 251 -6.61 -2.97 -18.73
N LEU A 252 -5.68 -2.11 -18.31
CA LEU A 252 -5.81 -1.38 -17.05
C LEU A 252 -7.01 -0.44 -17.04
N ILE A 253 -7.28 0.28 -18.13
CA ILE A 253 -8.48 1.13 -18.24
C ILE A 253 -9.75 0.29 -18.14
N ARG A 254 -9.81 -0.86 -18.80
CA ARG A 254 -10.96 -1.76 -18.70
C ARG A 254 -11.16 -2.26 -17.28
N ALA A 255 -10.09 -2.74 -16.64
CA ALA A 255 -10.12 -3.20 -15.26
C ALA A 255 -10.56 -2.10 -14.30
N THR A 256 -10.00 -0.89 -14.44
CA THR A 256 -10.32 0.28 -13.61
C THR A 256 -11.78 0.67 -13.70
N LEU A 257 -12.40 0.50 -14.87
CA LEU A 257 -13.79 0.91 -15.12
C LEU A 257 -14.78 -0.27 -15.17
N GLY A 258 -14.36 -1.48 -14.78
CA GLY A 258 -15.22 -2.68 -14.87
C GLY A 258 -15.72 -3.01 -16.29
N LEU A 259 -15.00 -2.57 -17.34
CA LEU A 259 -15.46 -2.76 -18.72
C LEU A 259 -15.25 -4.22 -19.17
N PRO A 260 -16.21 -4.81 -19.91
CA PRO A 260 -16.06 -6.15 -20.46
C PRO A 260 -14.82 -6.30 -21.33
N THR A 261 -14.25 -7.50 -21.31
CA THR A 261 -13.13 -7.90 -22.17
C THR A 261 -13.45 -7.57 -23.64
N GLY A 262 -12.53 -6.90 -24.32
CA GLY A 262 -12.68 -6.55 -25.74
C GLY A 262 -13.38 -5.22 -26.01
N THR A 263 -14.02 -4.59 -25.01
CA THR A 263 -14.62 -3.25 -25.14
C THR A 263 -13.59 -2.26 -25.72
N ALA A 264 -13.95 -1.51 -26.76
CA ALA A 264 -13.06 -0.50 -27.32
C ALA A 264 -12.80 0.61 -26.30
N VAL A 265 -11.52 0.90 -26.03
CA VAL A 265 -11.15 1.96 -25.09
C VAL A 265 -11.20 3.31 -25.80
N THR A 266 -12.21 4.11 -25.47
CA THR A 266 -12.43 5.44 -26.02
C THR A 266 -11.65 6.50 -25.24
N ARG A 267 -11.61 7.75 -25.74
CA ARG A 267 -11.02 8.87 -25.00
C ARG A 267 -11.79 9.16 -23.71
N THR A 268 -13.11 9.02 -23.72
CA THR A 268 -13.95 9.16 -22.53
C THR A 268 -13.59 8.12 -21.48
N HIS A 269 -13.43 6.83 -21.87
CA HIS A 269 -12.98 5.78 -20.94
C HIS A 269 -11.59 6.11 -20.37
N THR A 270 -10.67 6.57 -21.21
CA THR A 270 -9.32 6.95 -20.75
C THR A 270 -9.36 8.09 -19.73
N LYS A 271 -10.14 9.16 -19.98
CA LYS A 271 -10.29 10.26 -19.01
C LYS A 271 -10.92 9.80 -17.70
N ARG A 272 -11.98 8.98 -17.77
CA ARG A 272 -12.64 8.40 -16.58
C ARG A 272 -11.67 7.57 -15.76
N ALA A 273 -10.90 6.69 -16.39
CA ALA A 273 -9.92 5.88 -15.67
C ALA A 273 -8.80 6.71 -15.04
N VAL A 274 -8.30 7.74 -15.73
CA VAL A 274 -7.29 8.65 -15.18
C VAL A 274 -7.84 9.46 -14.02
N LEU A 275 -9.07 9.98 -14.13
CA LEU A 275 -9.71 10.71 -13.04
C LEU A 275 -10.00 9.76 -11.86
N ALA A 276 -10.52 8.56 -12.10
CA ALA A 276 -10.72 7.56 -11.05
C ALA A 276 -9.42 7.22 -10.33
N ALA A 277 -8.30 7.10 -11.06
CA ALA A 277 -6.99 6.86 -10.46
C ALA A 277 -6.54 8.03 -9.57
N LEU A 278 -6.86 9.28 -9.94
CA LEU A 278 -6.55 10.47 -9.14
C LEU A 278 -7.47 10.65 -7.93
N LEU A 279 -8.74 10.24 -8.03
CA LEU A 279 -9.71 10.31 -6.93
C LEU A 279 -9.49 9.17 -5.92
N ALA A 280 -8.97 8.03 -6.38
CA ALA A 280 -8.62 6.90 -5.52
C ALA A 280 -7.44 7.24 -4.60
N GLU A 281 -7.38 6.61 -3.44
CA GLU A 281 -6.21 6.74 -2.57
C GLU A 281 -5.06 5.86 -3.05
N VAL A 282 -3.84 6.37 -2.97
CA VAL A 282 -2.62 5.56 -3.11
C VAL A 282 -2.28 4.98 -1.76
N ARG A 283 -2.18 3.65 -1.67
CA ARG A 283 -1.85 2.94 -0.43
C ARG A 283 -0.73 1.95 -0.67
N GLN A 284 0.02 1.65 0.37
CA GLN A 284 0.93 0.51 0.33
C GLN A 284 0.10 -0.76 0.45
N GLY A 285 -0.31 -1.31 -0.69
CA GLY A 285 -0.87 -2.66 -0.75
C GLY A 285 0.18 -3.72 -0.38
N ALA A 286 -0.24 -4.99 -0.27
CA ALA A 286 0.62 -6.09 0.18
C ALA A 286 1.90 -6.31 -0.66
N VAL A 287 1.94 -5.76 -1.88
CA VAL A 287 2.98 -6.00 -2.91
C VAL A 287 3.75 -4.73 -3.29
N GLY A 288 3.77 -3.69 -2.45
CA GLY A 288 4.45 -2.42 -2.73
C GLY A 288 5.70 -2.18 -1.87
N SER A 289 6.80 -1.75 -2.51
CA SER A 289 7.99 -1.23 -1.82
C SER A 289 7.64 0.03 -1.02
N CYS A 290 7.82 -0.01 0.30
CA CYS A 290 7.51 1.12 1.19
C CYS A 290 8.15 2.45 0.74
N PHE A 291 9.37 2.37 0.19
CA PHE A 291 10.09 3.53 -0.33
C PHE A 291 9.39 4.13 -1.54
N ALA A 292 9.05 3.28 -2.50
CA ALA A 292 8.40 3.70 -3.73
C ALA A 292 6.98 4.22 -3.51
N THR A 293 6.20 3.50 -2.72
CA THR A 293 4.83 3.89 -2.42
C THR A 293 4.79 5.24 -1.73
N SER A 294 5.72 5.52 -0.80
CA SER A 294 5.81 6.83 -0.15
C SER A 294 6.01 7.98 -1.15
N VAL A 295 6.82 7.77 -2.20
CA VAL A 295 7.00 8.76 -3.27
C VAL A 295 5.75 8.90 -4.12
N ALA A 296 5.06 7.80 -4.43
CA ALA A 296 3.80 7.83 -5.15
C ALA A 296 2.71 8.58 -4.38
N VAL A 297 2.57 8.30 -3.07
CA VAL A 297 1.68 9.01 -2.14
C VAL A 297 2.02 10.50 -2.10
N MET A 298 3.29 10.86 -1.92
CA MET A 298 3.72 12.27 -1.92
C MET A 298 3.37 12.98 -3.24
N VAL A 299 3.70 12.39 -4.39
CA VAL A 299 3.40 13.00 -5.69
C VAL A 299 1.89 13.10 -5.92
N HIS A 300 1.14 12.09 -5.49
CA HIS A 300 -0.32 12.05 -5.58
C HIS A 300 -0.97 13.13 -4.73
N ASP A 301 -0.64 13.15 -3.45
CA ASP A 301 -1.28 14.00 -2.45
C ASP A 301 -0.79 15.43 -2.58
N GLU A 302 0.51 15.68 -2.76
CA GLU A 302 1.07 17.03 -2.77
C GLU A 302 1.10 17.64 -4.17
N GLN A 303 1.29 16.83 -5.22
CA GLN A 303 1.54 17.29 -6.59
C GLN A 303 0.59 16.65 -7.62
N PRO A 304 -0.75 16.67 -7.42
CA PRO A 304 -1.72 15.92 -8.21
C PRO A 304 -1.69 16.24 -9.71
N ARG A 305 -1.33 17.47 -10.09
CA ARG A 305 -1.12 17.85 -11.50
C ARG A 305 0.06 17.11 -12.15
N LYS A 306 1.14 16.85 -11.41
CA LYS A 306 2.25 16.02 -11.89
C LYS A 306 1.80 14.56 -12.01
N MET A 307 1.08 14.04 -11.02
CA MET A 307 0.48 12.69 -11.11
C MET A 307 -0.42 12.53 -12.34
N LEU A 308 -1.29 13.51 -12.62
CA LEU A 308 -2.14 13.54 -13.81
C LEU A 308 -1.32 13.46 -15.11
N ASN A 309 -0.25 14.25 -15.21
CA ASN A 309 0.64 14.24 -16.38
C ASN A 309 1.35 12.89 -16.55
N MET A 310 1.77 12.27 -15.44
CA MET A 310 2.38 10.94 -15.43
C MET A 310 1.39 9.88 -15.90
N LEU A 311 0.20 9.82 -15.29
CA LEU A 311 -0.90 8.93 -15.70
C LEU A 311 -1.24 9.12 -17.19
N SER A 312 -1.35 10.37 -17.65
CA SER A 312 -1.61 10.66 -19.06
C SER A 312 -0.50 10.15 -19.98
N GLN A 313 0.78 10.26 -19.59
CA GLN A 313 1.90 9.75 -20.37
C GLN A 313 1.89 8.22 -20.42
N MET A 314 1.72 7.59 -19.25
CA MET A 314 1.67 6.13 -19.09
C MET A 314 0.55 5.53 -19.91
N VAL A 315 -0.65 6.06 -19.79
CA VAL A 315 -1.80 5.58 -20.54
C VAL A 315 -1.61 5.73 -22.04
N ARG A 316 -1.07 6.88 -22.49
CA ARG A 316 -0.87 7.17 -23.91
C ARG A 316 0.20 6.27 -24.53
N ASN A 317 1.32 6.09 -23.83
CA ASN A 317 2.53 5.49 -24.40
C ASN A 317 2.75 4.03 -23.97
N GLY A 318 2.06 3.53 -22.95
CA GLY A 318 2.35 2.23 -22.35
C GLY A 318 3.57 2.25 -21.41
N CYS A 319 4.15 3.42 -21.16
CA CYS A 319 5.33 3.61 -20.33
C CYS A 319 5.37 5.03 -19.73
N PHE A 320 6.03 5.17 -18.58
CA PHE A 320 6.44 6.46 -18.03
C PHE A 320 7.82 6.80 -18.58
N THR A 321 8.06 8.04 -19.03
CA THR A 321 9.41 8.47 -19.41
C THR A 321 9.84 9.58 -18.47
N GLY A 322 10.76 9.26 -17.57
CA GLY A 322 11.37 10.20 -16.65
C GLY A 322 12.76 10.60 -17.12
N THR A 323 13.09 11.88 -17.04
CA THR A 323 14.47 12.36 -17.23
C THR A 323 15.15 12.43 -15.87
N TYR A 324 16.29 11.75 -15.72
CA TYR A 324 17.17 11.94 -14.56
C TYR A 324 18.53 12.51 -15.00
N ARG A 325 19.15 13.26 -14.09
CA ARG A 325 20.48 13.83 -14.30
C ARG A 325 21.48 13.10 -13.41
N PRO A 326 22.16 12.04 -13.91
CA PRO A 326 23.19 11.36 -13.12
C PRO A 326 24.36 12.30 -12.75
N ASN A 327 24.59 13.35 -13.53
CA ASN A 327 25.50 14.44 -13.19
C ASN A 327 25.04 15.76 -13.85
N ALA A 328 25.68 16.88 -13.49
CA ALA A 328 25.29 18.23 -13.93
C ALA A 328 25.15 18.37 -15.46
N ASN A 329 25.95 17.62 -16.23
CA ASN A 329 26.10 17.78 -17.67
C ASN A 329 25.37 16.72 -18.50
N ARG A 330 24.79 15.69 -17.88
CA ARG A 330 24.15 14.58 -18.58
C ARG A 330 22.69 14.46 -18.18
N ARG A 331 21.80 14.49 -19.16
CA ARG A 331 20.39 14.09 -19.03
C ARG A 331 20.23 12.70 -19.64
N VAL A 332 19.54 11.82 -18.93
CA VAL A 332 19.19 10.49 -19.41
C VAL A 332 17.68 10.34 -19.27
N ASP A 333 17.02 10.06 -20.39
CA ASP A 333 15.61 9.71 -20.41
C ASP A 333 15.49 8.20 -20.22
N VAL A 334 14.74 7.78 -19.20
CA VAL A 334 14.45 6.38 -18.91
C VAL A 334 12.98 6.16 -19.16
N ALA A 335 12.67 5.27 -20.11
CA ALA A 335 11.32 4.78 -20.33
C ALA A 335 11.12 3.54 -19.47
N LEU A 336 10.10 3.57 -18.61
CA LEU A 336 9.70 2.46 -17.78
C LEU A 336 8.36 1.93 -18.25
N PRO A 337 8.28 0.67 -18.69
CA PRO A 337 7.02 0.07 -19.07
C PRO A 337 6.05 0.09 -17.89
N LEU A 338 4.76 0.22 -18.22
CA LEU A 338 3.68 0.09 -17.25
C LEU A 338 3.73 -1.30 -16.59
N ASN A 339 3.93 -1.34 -15.28
CA ASN A 339 3.81 -2.60 -14.52
C ASN A 339 2.33 -2.90 -14.27
N THR A 340 1.79 -3.92 -14.94
CA THR A 340 0.37 -4.30 -14.83
C THR A 340 0.11 -5.40 -13.80
N THR A 341 1.08 -5.70 -12.94
CA THR A 341 0.94 -6.75 -11.93
C THR A 341 -0.07 -6.30 -10.86
N LEU A 342 -0.94 -7.20 -10.42
CA LEU A 342 -1.91 -6.98 -9.35
C LEU A 342 -1.69 -8.03 -8.26
N ASN A 343 -1.99 -7.70 -7.00
CA ASN A 343 -2.00 -8.71 -5.94
C ASN A 343 -3.06 -9.76 -6.26
N ARG A 344 -2.79 -11.06 -6.05
CA ARG A 344 -3.74 -12.16 -6.25
C ARG A 344 -4.31 -12.74 -4.95
N ASP A 345 -3.78 -12.36 -3.78
CA ASP A 345 -4.04 -13.04 -2.50
C ASP A 345 -5.54 -13.19 -2.19
N ASN A 346 -6.32 -12.11 -2.31
CA ASN A 346 -7.76 -12.14 -2.02
C ASN A 346 -8.58 -12.97 -3.01
N TYR A 347 -8.08 -13.17 -4.24
CA TYR A 347 -8.75 -13.97 -5.27
C TYR A 347 -8.45 -15.46 -5.09
N THR A 348 -7.25 -15.77 -4.58
CA THR A 348 -6.77 -17.13 -4.30
C THR A 348 -7.00 -17.61 -2.87
N GLN A 349 -7.47 -16.74 -1.97
CA GLN A 349 -7.72 -17.12 -0.57
C GLN A 349 -8.81 -18.20 -0.48
N THR A 350 -8.64 -19.09 0.50
CA THR A 350 -9.64 -20.13 0.76
C THR A 350 -10.93 -19.52 1.30
N ILE A 351 -12.05 -19.88 0.68
CA ILE A 351 -13.40 -19.54 1.12
C ILE A 351 -14.19 -20.81 1.43
N ARG A 352 -15.15 -20.71 2.35
CA ARG A 352 -16.09 -21.81 2.65
C ARG A 352 -17.48 -21.45 2.17
N LEU A 353 -18.05 -22.31 1.34
CA LEU A 353 -19.38 -22.12 0.77
C LEU A 353 -20.34 -23.19 1.25
N THR A 354 -21.62 -22.83 1.38
CA THR A 354 -22.70 -23.81 1.46
C THR A 354 -22.93 -24.49 0.10
N SER A 355 -23.67 -25.59 0.08
CA SER A 355 -24.13 -26.22 -1.17
C SER A 355 -25.06 -25.32 -2.01
N THR A 356 -25.66 -24.28 -1.42
CA THR A 356 -26.47 -23.26 -2.11
C THR A 356 -25.64 -22.08 -2.63
N GLY A 357 -24.34 -22.04 -2.35
CA GLY A 357 -23.44 -20.98 -2.80
C GLY A 357 -23.34 -19.76 -1.89
N ASP A 358 -23.75 -19.90 -0.64
CA ASP A 358 -23.59 -18.87 0.37
C ASP A 358 -22.22 -18.98 1.04
N LEU A 359 -21.49 -17.89 1.04
CA LEU A 359 -20.21 -17.70 1.73
C LEU A 359 -20.44 -17.69 3.24
N THR A 360 -19.75 -18.57 3.96
CA THR A 360 -19.83 -18.71 5.42
C THR A 360 -18.50 -18.45 6.13
N ARG A 361 -17.38 -18.53 5.39
CA ARG A 361 -16.04 -18.28 5.93
C ARG A 361 -15.10 -17.73 4.85
N VAL A 362 -14.24 -16.79 5.22
CA VAL A 362 -13.13 -16.27 4.40
C VAL A 362 -11.83 -16.48 5.15
N GLY A 363 -10.89 -17.21 4.56
CA GLY A 363 -9.67 -17.64 5.22
C GLY A 363 -9.98 -18.36 6.54
N ARG A 364 -9.57 -17.75 7.66
CA ARG A 364 -9.82 -18.24 9.03
C ARG A 364 -11.03 -17.59 9.70
N ARG A 365 -11.66 -16.59 9.08
CA ARG A 365 -12.76 -15.79 9.66
C ARG A 365 -14.12 -16.36 9.26
N ASN A 366 -14.89 -16.83 10.25
CA ASN A 366 -16.31 -17.14 10.04
C ASN A 366 -17.11 -15.86 9.89
N LEU A 367 -18.08 -15.85 8.98
CA LEU A 367 -19.01 -14.74 8.81
C LEU A 367 -20.15 -14.86 9.81
N ALA A 368 -20.67 -13.70 10.26
CA ALA A 368 -21.82 -13.66 11.15
C ALA A 368 -23.08 -14.18 10.44
N ASP A 369 -23.26 -13.76 9.19
CA ASP A 369 -24.37 -14.14 8.32
C ASP A 369 -23.83 -14.68 7.00
N ALA A 370 -24.41 -15.77 6.51
CA ALA A 370 -24.05 -16.33 5.21
C ALA A 370 -24.42 -15.34 4.09
N GLN A 371 -23.51 -15.11 3.15
CA GLN A 371 -23.71 -14.15 2.05
C GLN A 371 -23.72 -14.87 0.69
N PRO A 372 -24.71 -14.67 -0.18
CA PRO A 372 -24.71 -15.29 -1.50
C PRO A 372 -23.50 -14.85 -2.32
N LEU A 373 -22.64 -15.81 -2.72
CA LEU A 373 -21.34 -15.49 -3.34
C LEU A 373 -21.48 -14.66 -4.62
N HIS A 374 -22.51 -14.95 -5.42
CA HIS A 374 -22.78 -14.25 -6.67
C HIS A 374 -23.27 -12.81 -6.48
N GLU A 375 -23.64 -12.42 -5.25
CA GLU A 375 -24.03 -11.05 -4.94
C GLU A 375 -22.90 -10.19 -4.41
N LEU A 376 -21.75 -10.79 -4.08
CA LEU A 376 -20.61 -10.07 -3.55
C LEU A 376 -20.01 -9.17 -4.64
N PRO A 377 -19.68 -7.89 -4.33
CA PRO A 377 -19.26 -6.93 -5.36
C PRO A 377 -18.07 -7.40 -6.20
N GLY A 378 -17.01 -7.91 -5.57
CA GLY A 378 -15.85 -8.46 -6.30
C GLY A 378 -16.21 -9.56 -7.29
N VAL A 379 -17.12 -10.46 -6.92
CA VAL A 379 -17.56 -11.58 -7.79
C VAL A 379 -18.45 -11.09 -8.92
N LYS A 380 -19.41 -10.19 -8.63
CA LYS A 380 -20.26 -9.55 -9.65
C LYS A 380 -19.43 -8.86 -10.73
N GLU A 381 -18.41 -8.12 -10.33
CA GLU A 381 -17.54 -7.37 -11.24
C GLU A 381 -16.62 -8.31 -12.03
N ALA A 382 -16.09 -9.35 -11.40
CA ALA A 382 -15.31 -10.38 -12.08
C ALA A 382 -16.10 -11.07 -13.21
N LEU A 383 -17.34 -11.47 -12.93
CA LEU A 383 -18.21 -12.13 -13.91
C LEU A 383 -18.64 -11.17 -15.02
N SER A 384 -18.94 -9.92 -14.68
CA SER A 384 -19.29 -8.88 -15.67
C SER A 384 -18.13 -8.59 -16.62
N ALA A 385 -16.91 -8.44 -16.10
CA ALA A 385 -15.71 -8.20 -16.89
C ALA A 385 -15.33 -9.40 -17.79
N ALA A 386 -15.61 -10.62 -17.32
CA ALA A 386 -15.51 -11.84 -18.12
C ALA A 386 -16.57 -11.94 -19.24
N GLY A 387 -17.55 -11.04 -19.25
CA GLY A 387 -18.59 -10.93 -20.27
C GLY A 387 -19.87 -11.71 -19.96
N PHE A 388 -20.14 -12.02 -18.69
CA PHE A 388 -21.38 -12.68 -18.27
C PHE A 388 -22.43 -11.66 -17.81
N PRO A 389 -23.65 -11.66 -18.38
CA PRO A 389 -24.73 -10.78 -17.94
C PRO A 389 -25.12 -11.02 -16.47
N ALA A 390 -25.40 -9.94 -15.73
CA ALA A 390 -25.76 -10.00 -14.31
C ALA A 390 -26.92 -10.97 -13.99
N ILE A 391 -27.93 -11.03 -14.85
CA ILE A 391 -29.08 -11.94 -14.71
C ILE A 391 -28.69 -13.42 -14.64
N ASN A 392 -27.51 -13.79 -15.15
CA ASN A 392 -27.03 -15.17 -15.17
C ASN A 392 -26.06 -15.49 -14.03
N HIS A 393 -25.59 -14.51 -13.24
CA HIS A 393 -24.51 -14.72 -12.26
C HIS A 393 -24.86 -15.80 -11.23
N ALA A 394 -26.07 -15.77 -10.68
CA ALA A 394 -26.54 -16.77 -9.72
C ALA A 394 -26.49 -18.20 -10.29
N ALA A 395 -27.04 -18.39 -11.50
CA ALA A 395 -27.07 -19.70 -12.14
C ALA A 395 -25.66 -20.21 -12.49
N LEU A 396 -24.77 -19.31 -12.93
CA LEU A 396 -23.38 -19.66 -13.28
C LEU A 396 -22.59 -20.09 -12.04
N VAL A 397 -22.69 -19.33 -10.95
CA VAL A 397 -22.02 -19.63 -9.68
C VAL A 397 -22.53 -20.95 -9.09
N ASN A 398 -23.85 -21.16 -9.07
CA ASN A 398 -24.44 -22.40 -8.57
C ASN A 398 -24.02 -23.62 -9.43
N GLY A 399 -23.95 -23.44 -10.75
CA GLY A 399 -23.46 -24.47 -11.67
C GLY A 399 -22.00 -24.84 -11.42
N ALA A 400 -21.14 -23.85 -11.16
CA ALA A 400 -19.73 -24.06 -10.86
C ALA A 400 -19.52 -24.74 -9.51
N ILE A 401 -20.27 -24.33 -8.48
CA ILE A 401 -20.28 -24.99 -7.17
C ILE A 401 -20.65 -26.47 -7.33
N GLY A 402 -21.71 -26.79 -8.07
CA GLY A 402 -22.12 -28.18 -8.32
C GLY A 402 -21.02 -29.04 -8.95
N ARG A 403 -20.16 -28.46 -9.80
CA ARG A 403 -19.03 -29.16 -10.42
C ARG A 403 -17.81 -29.26 -9.50
N LEU A 404 -17.52 -28.21 -8.73
CA LEU A 404 -16.35 -28.13 -7.85
C LEU A 404 -16.50 -28.90 -6.53
N ILE A 405 -17.73 -29.27 -6.14
CA ILE A 405 -17.95 -30.17 -5.01
C ILE A 405 -17.24 -31.51 -5.28
N PRO A 406 -16.33 -31.96 -4.39
CA PRO A 406 -15.63 -33.24 -4.53
C PRO A 406 -16.60 -34.41 -4.73
N PRO A 407 -16.31 -35.38 -5.60
CA PRO A 407 -17.20 -36.52 -5.86
C PRO A 407 -17.67 -37.25 -4.59
N ASP A 408 -16.76 -37.45 -3.63
CA ASP A 408 -17.03 -38.10 -2.35
C ASP A 408 -18.06 -37.34 -1.49
N ASN A 409 -18.15 -36.02 -1.69
CA ASN A 409 -19.14 -35.18 -1.00
C ASN A 409 -20.48 -35.13 -1.76
N ARG A 410 -20.53 -35.48 -3.04
CA ARG A 410 -21.79 -35.42 -3.83
C ARG A 410 -22.80 -36.46 -3.37
N SER A 411 -22.35 -37.70 -3.16
CA SER A 411 -23.19 -38.78 -2.63
C SER A 411 -23.68 -38.44 -1.21
N TYR A 412 -22.81 -37.85 -0.38
CA TYR A 412 -23.16 -37.35 0.95
C TYR A 412 -24.21 -36.23 0.89
N PHE A 413 -24.05 -35.23 0.02
CA PHE A 413 -25.03 -34.15 -0.15
C PHE A 413 -26.37 -34.62 -0.71
N GLN A 414 -26.36 -35.64 -1.57
CA GLN A 414 -27.58 -36.27 -2.05
C GLN A 414 -28.30 -37.05 -0.95
N GLN A 415 -27.57 -37.69 -0.04
CA GLN A 415 -28.12 -38.50 1.05
C GLN A 415 -28.71 -37.65 2.19
N TYR A 416 -28.13 -36.49 2.49
CA TYR A 416 -28.53 -35.64 3.62
C TYR A 416 -29.16 -34.31 3.15
N GLN A 417 -30.23 -34.42 2.37
CA GLN A 417 -31.04 -33.24 1.99
C GLN A 417 -31.60 -32.56 3.24
N GLY A 418 -31.29 -31.28 3.44
CA GLY A 418 -31.78 -30.47 4.57
C GLY A 418 -30.74 -30.12 5.63
N VAL A 419 -29.54 -30.71 5.60
CA VAL A 419 -28.42 -30.25 6.44
C VAL A 419 -27.55 -29.29 5.61
N PRO A 420 -27.26 -28.06 6.09
CA PRO A 420 -26.37 -27.15 5.38
C PRO A 420 -24.97 -27.73 5.36
N HIS A 421 -24.57 -28.21 4.19
CA HIS A 421 -23.22 -28.71 4.01
C HIS A 421 -22.31 -27.62 3.49
N THR A 422 -21.04 -27.67 3.89
CA THR A 422 -20.03 -26.70 3.45
C THR A 422 -18.82 -27.37 2.83
N PHE A 423 -18.15 -26.66 1.93
CA PHE A 423 -16.87 -27.09 1.34
C PHE A 423 -15.95 -25.89 1.14
N ASP A 424 -14.64 -26.14 1.14
CA ASP A 424 -13.61 -25.12 0.95
C ASP A 424 -13.20 -25.05 -0.53
N THR A 425 -13.04 -23.82 -1.06
CA THR A 425 -12.63 -23.54 -2.45
C THR A 425 -12.01 -22.14 -2.54
N THR A 426 -11.85 -21.56 -3.73
CA THR A 426 -11.39 -20.17 -3.95
C THR A 426 -12.31 -19.44 -4.93
N VAL A 427 -12.31 -18.11 -4.92
CA VAL A 427 -13.03 -17.32 -5.94
C VAL A 427 -12.46 -17.60 -7.32
N GLU A 428 -11.13 -17.68 -7.43
CA GLU A 428 -10.43 -18.05 -8.66
C GLU A 428 -10.95 -19.36 -9.26
N ALA A 429 -11.08 -20.42 -8.45
CA ALA A 429 -11.54 -21.73 -8.93
C ALA A 429 -12.96 -21.67 -9.50
N ILE A 430 -13.86 -20.94 -8.84
CA ILE A 430 -15.26 -20.78 -9.26
C ILE A 430 -15.34 -20.00 -10.56
N VAL A 431 -14.68 -18.84 -10.63
CA VAL A 431 -14.72 -17.98 -11.82
C VAL A 431 -14.04 -18.68 -13.00
N ASN A 432 -12.92 -19.38 -12.78
CA ASN A 432 -12.24 -20.14 -13.84
C ASN A 432 -13.09 -21.31 -14.33
N ASP A 433 -13.78 -22.04 -13.45
CA ASP A 433 -14.72 -23.09 -13.88
C ASP A 433 -15.85 -22.50 -14.73
N ILE A 434 -16.43 -21.36 -14.35
CA ILE A 434 -17.46 -20.66 -15.15
C ILE A 434 -16.92 -20.30 -16.54
N ILE A 435 -15.71 -19.72 -16.61
CA ILE A 435 -15.09 -19.30 -17.88
C ILE A 435 -14.77 -20.51 -18.77
N GLN A 436 -14.21 -21.58 -18.21
CA GLN A 436 -13.89 -22.80 -18.97
C GLN A 436 -15.13 -23.47 -19.54
N ASN A 437 -16.20 -23.58 -18.75
CA ASN A 437 -17.45 -24.20 -19.20
C ASN A 437 -18.25 -23.34 -20.19
N ALA A 438 -17.94 -22.05 -20.31
CA ALA A 438 -18.54 -21.19 -21.33
C ALA A 438 -17.96 -21.40 -22.74
N GLY A 439 -16.84 -22.11 -22.88
CA GLY A 439 -16.25 -22.46 -24.19
C GLY A 439 -15.64 -21.28 -24.98
N VAL A 440 -15.20 -20.20 -24.31
CA VAL A 440 -14.67 -18.98 -24.94
C VAL A 440 -13.20 -18.77 -24.59
N ASN A 441 -12.49 -17.85 -25.28
CA ASN A 441 -11.09 -17.42 -25.04
C ASN A 441 -10.74 -17.28 -23.54
N VAL A 442 -10.30 -18.39 -22.94
CA VAL A 442 -10.15 -18.56 -21.49
C VAL A 442 -9.12 -17.58 -20.91
N PRO A 443 -7.91 -17.43 -21.47
CA PRO A 443 -6.89 -16.58 -20.83
C PRO A 443 -7.28 -15.10 -20.73
N ALA A 444 -7.88 -14.54 -21.79
CA ALA A 444 -8.26 -13.13 -21.80
C ALA A 444 -9.40 -12.82 -20.82
N ARG A 445 -10.38 -13.72 -20.73
CA ARG A 445 -11.51 -13.57 -19.80
C ARG A 445 -11.08 -13.80 -18.35
N THR A 446 -10.22 -14.79 -18.08
CA THR A 446 -9.66 -15.01 -16.74
C THR A 446 -8.89 -13.79 -16.27
N ALA A 447 -8.00 -13.25 -17.10
CA ALA A 447 -7.25 -12.05 -16.76
C ALA A 447 -8.14 -10.82 -16.49
N ALA A 448 -9.23 -10.67 -17.25
CA ALA A 448 -10.18 -9.57 -17.04
C ALA A 448 -11.00 -9.75 -15.76
N ALA A 449 -11.45 -10.98 -15.46
CA ALA A 449 -12.20 -11.29 -14.26
C ALA A 449 -11.36 -11.05 -13.00
N GLU A 450 -10.12 -11.54 -13.01
CA GLU A 450 -9.13 -11.31 -11.96
C GLU A 450 -8.87 -9.81 -11.77
N ALA A 451 -8.59 -9.08 -12.85
CA ALA A 451 -8.32 -7.65 -12.76
C ALA A 451 -9.53 -6.85 -12.23
N ALA A 452 -10.76 -7.20 -12.61
CA ALA A 452 -11.97 -6.56 -12.12
C ALA A 452 -12.29 -6.90 -10.65
N PHE A 453 -12.00 -8.13 -10.22
CA PHE A 453 -12.07 -8.51 -8.81
C PHE A 453 -11.12 -7.63 -7.98
N HIS A 454 -9.87 -7.49 -8.42
CA HIS A 454 -8.87 -6.66 -7.73
C HIS A 454 -9.12 -5.16 -7.82
N ALA A 455 -9.76 -4.70 -8.91
CA ALA A 455 -10.18 -3.31 -9.06
C ALA A 455 -11.11 -2.85 -7.93
N GLN A 456 -11.82 -3.79 -7.30
CA GLN A 456 -12.63 -3.49 -6.12
C GLN A 456 -11.81 -3.13 -4.89
N MET A 457 -10.50 -3.39 -4.83
CA MET A 457 -9.66 -3.02 -3.70
C MET A 457 -8.71 -1.89 -4.07
N GLU A 458 -8.04 -2.02 -5.19
CA GLU A 458 -7.04 -1.04 -5.62
C GLU A 458 -7.41 -0.55 -7.00
N ASN A 459 -7.28 0.76 -7.25
CA ASN A 459 -7.45 1.29 -8.59
C ASN A 459 -6.31 0.74 -9.49
N PRO A 460 -6.59 -0.13 -10.49
CA PRO A 460 -5.53 -0.83 -11.22
C PRO A 460 -4.57 0.09 -11.96
N LEU A 461 -5.09 1.20 -12.51
CA LEU A 461 -4.25 2.18 -13.19
C LEU A 461 -3.35 2.93 -12.20
N MET A 462 -3.87 3.28 -11.03
CA MET A 462 -3.09 3.94 -9.99
C MET A 462 -2.01 3.01 -9.43
N ARG A 463 -2.34 1.74 -9.19
CA ARG A 463 -1.39 0.74 -8.72
C ARG A 463 -0.26 0.51 -9.73
N ALA A 464 -0.61 0.46 -11.01
CA ALA A 464 0.38 0.37 -12.07
C ALA A 464 1.28 1.62 -12.15
N ALA A 465 0.72 2.81 -11.88
CA ALA A 465 1.48 4.05 -11.76
C ALA A 465 2.48 4.01 -10.59
N GLU A 466 2.02 3.62 -9.41
CA GLU A 466 2.84 3.43 -8.22
C GLU A 466 4.01 2.47 -8.48
N TYR A 467 3.75 1.28 -9.03
CA TYR A 467 4.81 0.32 -9.33
C TYR A 467 5.79 0.79 -10.41
N THR A 468 5.31 1.56 -11.37
CA THR A 468 6.20 2.15 -12.39
C THR A 468 7.07 3.25 -11.77
N MET A 469 6.51 4.04 -10.84
CA MET A 469 7.28 5.00 -10.05
C MET A 469 8.27 4.32 -9.11
N ALA A 470 7.90 3.17 -8.55
CA ALA A 470 8.79 2.31 -7.77
C ALA A 470 10.01 1.91 -8.58
N GLY A 471 9.76 1.33 -9.75
CA GLY A 471 10.80 1.01 -10.71
C GLY A 471 11.67 2.23 -11.01
N PHE A 472 11.08 3.43 -11.17
CA PHE A 472 11.84 4.66 -11.40
C PHE A 472 12.73 5.07 -10.25
N ALA A 473 12.21 5.08 -9.02
CA ALA A 473 12.97 5.43 -7.84
C ALA A 473 14.14 4.45 -7.64
N GLU A 474 13.89 3.16 -7.86
CA GLU A 474 14.90 2.11 -7.83
C GLU A 474 15.90 2.24 -8.98
N THR A 475 15.49 2.68 -10.18
CA THR A 475 16.43 2.86 -11.30
C THR A 475 17.56 3.81 -10.92
N GLN A 476 17.30 4.88 -10.17
CA GLN A 476 18.34 5.84 -9.83
C GLN A 476 19.35 5.25 -8.86
N HIS A 477 18.87 4.59 -7.80
CA HIS A 477 19.76 3.98 -6.81
C HIS A 477 20.51 2.79 -7.42
N THR A 478 19.77 1.87 -8.04
CA THR A 478 20.30 0.62 -8.58
C THR A 478 21.18 0.87 -9.80
N SER A 479 20.87 1.82 -10.68
CA SER A 479 21.78 2.14 -11.81
C SER A 479 23.08 2.78 -11.33
N ASN A 480 23.06 3.62 -10.30
CA ASN A 480 24.28 4.18 -9.73
C ASN A 480 25.12 3.11 -9.03
N GLU A 481 24.47 2.20 -8.29
CA GLU A 481 25.13 1.07 -7.64
C GLU A 481 25.73 0.09 -8.66
N ILE A 482 24.97 -0.30 -9.69
CA ILE A 482 25.44 -1.18 -10.76
C ILE A 482 26.58 -0.52 -11.54
N ARG A 483 26.49 0.77 -11.86
CA ARG A 483 27.60 1.52 -12.48
C ARG A 483 28.82 1.55 -11.58
N ARG A 484 28.65 1.74 -10.28
CA ARG A 484 29.76 1.70 -9.32
C ARG A 484 30.41 0.31 -9.29
N ILE A 485 29.62 -0.76 -9.16
CA ILE A 485 30.12 -2.14 -9.15
C ILE A 485 30.82 -2.48 -10.46
N ALA A 486 30.24 -2.10 -11.60
CA ALA A 486 30.86 -2.27 -12.91
C ALA A 486 32.17 -1.46 -13.02
N GLY A 487 32.18 -0.21 -12.53
CA GLY A 487 33.37 0.63 -12.44
C GLY A 487 34.46 0.00 -11.57
N ASP A 488 34.10 -0.56 -10.41
CA ASP A 488 35.02 -1.27 -9.52
C ASP A 488 35.58 -2.52 -10.18
N ALA A 489 34.76 -3.30 -10.88
CA ALA A 489 35.18 -4.49 -11.63
C ALA A 489 36.10 -4.14 -12.80
N VAL A 490 35.79 -3.07 -13.54
CA VAL A 490 36.62 -2.53 -14.62
C VAL A 490 37.93 -2.00 -14.05
N GLY A 491 37.90 -1.28 -12.92
CA GLY A 491 39.09 -0.80 -12.23
C GLY A 491 39.98 -1.94 -11.75
N ALA A 492 39.40 -3.01 -11.20
CA ALA A 492 40.14 -4.21 -10.82
C ALA A 492 40.77 -4.91 -12.03
N PHE A 493 40.03 -5.03 -13.15
CA PHE A 493 40.55 -5.60 -14.38
C PHE A 493 41.67 -4.73 -14.98
N ALA A 494 41.49 -3.41 -15.01
CA ALA A 494 42.48 -2.44 -15.45
C ALA A 494 43.75 -2.50 -14.59
N ASN A 495 43.61 -2.61 -13.26
CA ASN A 495 44.72 -2.76 -12.32
C ASN A 495 45.47 -4.07 -12.52
N ASN A 496 44.77 -5.18 -12.81
CA ASN A 496 45.43 -6.45 -13.13
C ASN A 496 46.20 -6.38 -14.45
N LEU A 497 45.63 -5.74 -15.47
CA LEU A 497 46.34 -5.43 -16.72
C LEU A 497 47.55 -4.51 -16.47
N PHE A 498 47.42 -3.61 -15.49
CA PHE A 498 48.48 -2.70 -15.07
C PHE A 498 49.63 -3.41 -14.35
N MET A 499 49.37 -4.49 -13.59
CA MET A 499 50.44 -5.30 -13.02
C MET A 499 51.36 -5.88 -14.10
N GLU A 500 50.85 -6.16 -15.31
CA GLU A 500 51.71 -6.53 -16.45
C GLU A 500 52.51 -5.34 -16.98
N THR A 501 52.00 -4.11 -16.87
CA THR A 501 52.75 -2.90 -17.23
C THR A 501 53.86 -2.55 -16.23
N ALA A 502 53.79 -3.05 -14.99
CA ALA A 502 54.91 -2.96 -14.04
C ALA A 502 56.17 -3.66 -14.59
N THR A 503 56.00 -4.71 -15.39
CA THR A 503 57.10 -5.38 -16.13
C THR A 503 57.71 -4.47 -17.19
N ILE A 504 56.90 -3.63 -17.84
CA ILE A 504 57.38 -2.59 -18.78
C ILE A 504 58.14 -1.51 -18.00
N ARG A 505 57.62 -1.10 -16.84
CA ARG A 505 58.29 -0.12 -15.95
C ARG A 505 59.64 -0.62 -15.45
N ALA A 506 59.76 -1.92 -15.14
CA ALA A 506 61.04 -2.55 -14.81
C ALA A 506 62.04 -2.53 -15.98
N GLY A 507 61.57 -2.66 -17.23
CA GLY A 507 62.40 -2.51 -18.42
C GLY A 507 62.89 -1.07 -18.67
N ILE A 508 62.20 -0.06 -18.15
CA ILE A 508 62.59 1.35 -18.26
C ILE A 508 63.74 1.70 -17.30
N GLN A 509 63.86 1.00 -16.17
CA GLN A 509 64.87 1.28 -15.14
C GLN A 509 66.32 1.00 -15.58
N GLY A 510 66.54 0.40 -16.76
CA GLY A 510 67.87 0.20 -17.34
C GLY A 510 68.37 1.35 -18.22
N GLN A 511 67.68 2.49 -18.28
CA GLN A 511 68.00 3.64 -19.13
C GLN A 511 68.67 4.77 -18.33
N ASP A 512 69.22 5.79 -19.01
CA ASP A 512 69.76 6.99 -18.35
C ASP A 512 68.73 7.64 -17.41
N ALA A 513 69.16 8.28 -16.32
CA ALA A 513 68.27 8.82 -15.29
C ALA A 513 67.28 9.86 -15.85
N ASN A 514 67.73 10.70 -16.79
CA ASN A 514 66.87 11.69 -17.44
C ASN A 514 65.87 11.05 -18.39
N GLU A 515 66.27 9.98 -19.10
CA GLU A 515 65.39 9.23 -19.99
C GLU A 515 64.36 8.42 -19.20
N THR A 516 64.78 7.79 -18.09
CA THR A 516 63.94 7.11 -17.11
C THR A 516 62.86 8.05 -16.56
N GLN A 517 63.21 9.27 -16.13
CA GLN A 517 62.25 10.24 -15.62
C GLN A 517 61.26 10.70 -16.70
N ARG A 518 61.74 10.98 -17.92
CA ARG A 518 60.87 11.38 -19.04
C ARG A 518 59.91 10.27 -19.45
N LEU A 519 60.38 9.02 -19.50
CA LEU A 519 59.57 7.85 -19.80
C LEU A 519 58.55 7.58 -18.67
N GLN A 520 58.95 7.76 -17.42
CA GLN A 520 58.06 7.64 -16.26
C GLN A 520 56.93 8.67 -16.30
N THR A 521 57.23 9.96 -16.50
CA THR A 521 56.20 11.00 -16.62
C THR A 521 55.28 10.78 -17.82
N ALA A 522 55.83 10.35 -18.96
CA ALA A 522 55.01 10.04 -20.14
C ALA A 522 54.12 8.81 -19.92
N PHE A 523 54.60 7.82 -19.14
CA PHE A 523 53.83 6.65 -18.75
C PHE A 523 52.73 7.00 -17.75
N ASP A 524 53.00 7.82 -16.73
CA ASP A 524 52.00 8.22 -15.74
C ASP A 524 50.89 9.09 -16.38
N ASN A 525 51.25 9.99 -17.31
CA ASN A 525 50.28 10.74 -18.12
C ASN A 525 49.45 9.83 -19.03
N PHE A 526 50.05 8.77 -19.57
CA PHE A 526 49.34 7.77 -20.35
C PHE A 526 48.38 6.98 -19.47
N ASP A 527 48.82 6.52 -18.29
CA ASP A 527 48.02 5.76 -17.34
C ASP A 527 46.76 6.54 -16.93
N GLN A 528 46.95 7.79 -16.52
CA GLN A 528 45.83 8.66 -16.18
C GLN A 528 44.84 8.80 -17.35
N ARG A 529 45.33 9.11 -18.56
CA ARG A 529 44.47 9.27 -19.74
C ARG A 529 43.80 7.97 -20.17
N TRP A 530 44.48 6.85 -20.01
CA TRP A 530 43.94 5.54 -20.32
C TRP A 530 42.80 5.18 -19.37
N GLN A 531 42.99 5.37 -18.07
CA GLN A 531 41.93 5.19 -17.07
C GLN A 531 40.74 6.11 -17.37
N GLU A 532 40.97 7.40 -17.60
CA GLU A 532 39.93 8.37 -17.96
C GLU A 532 39.16 7.93 -19.22
N ASN A 533 39.86 7.50 -20.28
CA ASN A 533 39.23 7.04 -21.51
C ASN A 533 38.47 5.73 -21.34
N VAL A 534 39.01 4.77 -20.59
CA VAL A 534 38.34 3.49 -20.33
C VAL A 534 37.07 3.74 -19.52
N PHE A 535 37.15 4.44 -18.38
CA PHE A 535 35.98 4.78 -17.58
C PHE A 535 34.95 5.59 -18.37
N SER A 536 35.38 6.57 -19.17
CA SER A 536 34.49 7.32 -20.06
C SER A 536 33.78 6.41 -21.07
N VAL A 537 34.47 5.41 -21.63
CA VAL A 537 33.85 4.45 -22.56
C VAL A 537 32.81 3.62 -21.84
N PHE A 538 33.10 3.08 -20.65
CA PHE A 538 32.10 2.33 -19.88
C PHE A 538 30.91 3.21 -19.47
N ASP A 539 31.13 4.42 -19.01
CA ASP A 539 30.06 5.33 -18.61
C ASP A 539 29.09 5.67 -19.76
N GLN A 540 29.62 5.75 -20.98
CA GLN A 540 28.84 6.05 -22.18
C GLN A 540 28.13 4.83 -22.77
N ASN A 541 28.67 3.62 -22.56
CA ASN A 541 28.26 2.43 -23.28
C ASN A 541 27.61 1.36 -22.40
N LEU A 542 27.79 1.42 -21.08
CA LEU A 542 27.06 0.59 -20.14
C LEU A 542 25.66 1.18 -19.92
N ILE A 543 24.65 0.41 -20.28
CA ILE A 543 23.24 0.77 -20.17
C ILE A 543 22.60 -0.10 -19.10
N VAL A 544 21.85 0.51 -18.19
CA VAL A 544 21.00 -0.21 -17.25
C VAL A 544 19.57 0.05 -17.70
N GLU A 545 18.87 -1.01 -18.10
CA GLU A 545 17.50 -0.94 -18.59
C GLU A 545 16.59 -1.72 -17.64
N TYR A 546 15.40 -1.21 -17.36
CA TYR A 546 14.40 -1.98 -16.63
C TYR A 546 13.70 -2.92 -17.61
N ASN A 547 13.71 -4.22 -17.31
CA ASN A 547 13.07 -5.25 -18.09
C ASN A 547 11.88 -5.81 -17.30
N SER A 548 10.65 -5.46 -17.72
CA SER A 548 9.40 -5.92 -17.09
C SER A 548 9.13 -7.42 -17.25
N ASP A 549 9.74 -8.04 -18.26
CA ASP A 549 9.51 -9.45 -18.59
C ASP A 549 10.36 -10.38 -17.73
N PHE A 550 11.24 -9.83 -16.89
CA PHE A 550 12.06 -10.58 -15.96
C PHE A 550 11.17 -11.19 -14.88
N SER A 551 10.71 -12.44 -15.08
CA SER A 551 10.02 -13.20 -14.05
C SER A 551 11.05 -13.88 -13.16
N GLN A 552 11.08 -13.55 -11.87
CA GLN A 552 11.79 -14.39 -10.93
C GLN A 552 10.94 -15.65 -10.66
N ASN A 553 11.58 -16.82 -10.55
CA ASN A 553 10.87 -18.07 -10.22
C ASN A 553 10.29 -18.07 -8.79
N HIS A 554 10.62 -17.05 -8.00
CA HIS A 554 10.13 -16.80 -6.65
C HIS A 554 9.83 -15.30 -6.50
N VAL A 555 8.89 -14.94 -5.63
CA VAL A 555 8.76 -13.54 -5.17
C VAL A 555 10.11 -13.15 -4.58
N ALA A 556 10.65 -11.97 -4.90
CA ALA A 556 11.82 -11.46 -4.20
C ALA A 556 11.60 -11.58 -2.68
N ASP A 557 12.63 -11.92 -1.91
CA ASP A 557 12.50 -12.20 -0.46
C ASP A 557 11.98 -11.00 0.37
N ASP A 558 11.92 -9.80 -0.25
CA ASP A 558 11.28 -8.60 0.31
C ASP A 558 9.75 -8.52 0.06
N GLY A 559 9.18 -9.48 -0.67
CA GLY A 559 7.75 -9.57 -0.96
C GLY A 559 7.25 -8.66 -2.10
N HIS A 560 8.12 -7.99 -2.87
CA HIS A 560 7.70 -6.80 -3.62
C HIS A 560 7.60 -6.88 -5.14
N SER A 561 7.97 -7.99 -5.79
CA SER A 561 7.46 -8.32 -7.12
C SER A 561 7.88 -9.72 -7.56
N THR A 562 7.03 -10.42 -8.31
CA THR A 562 7.43 -11.64 -9.08
C THR A 562 7.93 -11.30 -10.48
N LYS A 563 7.83 -10.03 -10.90
CA LYS A 563 8.10 -9.58 -12.27
C LYS A 563 8.78 -8.21 -12.31
N GLY A 564 9.72 -8.07 -13.23
CA GLY A 564 10.48 -6.85 -13.45
C GLY A 564 11.82 -6.85 -12.72
N GLY A 565 12.85 -6.34 -13.40
CA GLY A 565 14.21 -6.23 -12.85
C GLY A 565 15.09 -5.36 -13.73
N PHE A 566 16.32 -5.11 -13.29
CA PHE A 566 17.30 -4.37 -14.07
C PHE A 566 18.16 -5.32 -14.90
N GLU A 567 18.15 -5.13 -16.22
CA GLU A 567 19.07 -5.78 -17.15
C GLU A 567 20.22 -4.82 -17.45
N LEU A 568 21.45 -5.33 -17.27
CA LEU A 568 22.65 -4.64 -17.69
C LEU A 568 22.88 -4.94 -19.17
N SER A 569 23.13 -3.92 -19.97
CA SER A 569 23.39 -4.03 -21.41
C SER A 569 24.65 -3.27 -21.79
N TRP A 570 25.39 -3.80 -22.76
CA TRP A 570 26.56 -3.14 -23.34
C TRP A 570 26.24 -2.63 -24.74
N ARG A 571 26.44 -1.34 -24.98
CA ARG A 571 26.45 -0.75 -26.32
C ARG A 571 27.87 -0.80 -26.86
N ASP A 572 28.13 -1.60 -27.87
CA ASP A 572 29.48 -1.61 -28.46
C ASP A 572 29.84 -0.21 -28.99
N PRO A 573 30.99 0.38 -28.59
CA PRO A 573 31.35 1.74 -28.96
C PRO A 573 31.65 1.89 -30.46
N VAL A 574 31.89 0.79 -31.18
CA VAL A 574 32.17 0.77 -32.62
C VAL A 574 30.91 0.45 -33.41
N THR A 575 30.22 -0.65 -33.10
CA THR A 575 29.05 -1.10 -33.89
C THR A 575 27.74 -0.43 -33.46
N ARG A 576 27.72 0.19 -32.28
CA ARG A 576 26.52 0.72 -31.60
C ARG A 576 25.46 -0.34 -31.26
N GLN A 577 25.76 -1.62 -31.47
CA GLN A 577 24.85 -2.71 -31.12
C GLN A 577 24.73 -2.81 -29.59
N VAL A 578 23.50 -2.84 -29.09
CA VAL A 578 23.20 -3.08 -27.67
C VAL A 578 23.05 -4.57 -27.46
N THR A 579 23.83 -5.13 -26.53
CA THR A 579 23.82 -6.56 -26.20
C THR A 579 23.59 -6.72 -24.70
N PRO A 580 22.58 -7.48 -24.27
CA PRO A 580 22.36 -7.71 -22.85
C PRO A 580 23.49 -8.53 -22.23
N ILE A 581 23.89 -8.15 -21.01
CA ILE A 581 24.90 -8.82 -20.18
C ILE A 581 24.17 -9.81 -19.27
N ARG A 582 23.93 -11.02 -19.80
CA ARG A 582 23.20 -12.09 -19.08
C ARG A 582 24.14 -13.11 -18.46
N THR A 583 25.33 -13.20 -19.04
CA THR A 583 26.34 -14.16 -18.65
C THR A 583 27.66 -13.46 -18.34
N PRO A 584 28.56 -14.12 -17.63
CA PRO A 584 29.88 -13.58 -17.32
C PRO A 584 30.73 -13.40 -18.58
N ASN A 585 30.51 -14.24 -19.58
CA ASN A 585 31.13 -14.10 -20.88
C ASN A 585 30.64 -12.84 -21.60
N ASP A 586 29.39 -12.43 -21.40
CA ASP A 586 28.89 -11.16 -21.94
C ASP A 586 29.55 -9.97 -21.25
N LEU A 587 29.71 -10.03 -19.92
CA LEU A 587 30.40 -8.98 -19.15
C LEU A 587 31.87 -8.91 -19.56
N HIS A 588 32.52 -10.05 -19.72
CA HIS A 588 33.90 -10.12 -20.19
C HIS A 588 34.06 -9.53 -21.60
N ARG A 589 33.17 -9.89 -22.53
CA ARG A 589 33.15 -9.32 -23.89
C ARG A 589 32.92 -7.81 -23.89
N ALA A 590 31.98 -7.34 -23.07
CA ALA A 590 31.74 -5.91 -22.86
C ALA A 590 33.00 -5.22 -22.32
N CYS A 591 33.66 -5.83 -21.33
CA CYS A 591 34.87 -5.28 -20.75
C CYS A 591 36.02 -5.16 -21.75
N LEU A 592 36.25 -6.22 -22.52
CA LEU A 592 37.26 -6.24 -23.57
C LEU A 592 36.96 -5.22 -24.68
N SER A 593 35.71 -5.10 -25.11
CA SER A 593 35.30 -4.09 -26.10
C SER A 593 35.58 -2.68 -25.58
N GLY A 594 35.20 -2.39 -24.33
CA GLY A 594 35.47 -1.10 -23.68
C GLY A 594 36.96 -0.77 -23.59
N ILE A 595 37.78 -1.72 -23.16
CA ILE A 595 39.24 -1.55 -23.02
C ILE A 595 39.91 -1.39 -24.39
N LYS A 596 39.55 -2.21 -25.38
CA LYS A 596 40.06 -2.08 -26.76
C LYS A 596 39.76 -0.68 -27.32
N HIS A 597 38.58 -0.15 -27.06
CA HIS A 597 38.20 1.20 -27.51
C HIS A 597 38.94 2.31 -26.73
N GLY A 598 39.01 2.22 -25.41
CA GLY A 598 39.74 3.17 -24.57
C GLY A 598 41.24 3.25 -24.93
N LEU A 599 41.86 2.10 -25.23
CA LEU A 599 43.24 2.04 -25.74
C LEU A 599 43.40 2.73 -27.11
N ARG A 600 42.43 2.55 -28.03
CA ARG A 600 42.44 3.25 -29.32
C ARG A 600 42.35 4.77 -29.15
N LEU A 601 41.45 5.25 -28.29
CA LEU A 601 41.32 6.68 -27.97
C LEU A 601 42.61 7.24 -27.38
N THR A 602 43.20 6.53 -26.42
CA THR A 602 44.45 6.96 -25.79
C THR A 602 45.60 6.99 -26.79
N ASN A 603 45.76 5.94 -27.62
CA ASN A 603 46.77 5.86 -28.68
C ASN A 603 46.66 6.99 -29.71
N ALA A 604 45.44 7.47 -29.99
CA ALA A 604 45.23 8.58 -30.92
C ALA A 604 45.81 9.91 -30.38
N THR A 605 45.92 10.06 -29.05
CA THR A 605 46.50 11.25 -28.42
C THR A 605 48.03 11.25 -28.36
N ILE A 606 48.69 10.12 -28.63
CA ILE A 606 50.15 9.99 -28.58
C ILE A 606 50.77 10.37 -29.94
N PRO A 607 51.77 11.26 -30.01
CA PRO A 607 52.44 11.63 -31.25
C PRO A 607 52.97 10.42 -32.05
N ASN A 608 52.83 10.45 -33.37
CA ASN A 608 53.17 9.34 -34.29
C ASN A 608 54.62 8.81 -34.14
N ARG A 609 55.57 9.67 -33.75
CA ARG A 609 57.00 9.33 -33.66
C ARG A 609 57.48 8.93 -32.25
N SER A 610 56.59 8.83 -31.27
CA SER A 610 56.99 8.46 -29.90
C SER A 610 57.38 6.97 -29.81
N PRO A 611 58.54 6.62 -29.21
CA PRO A 611 58.90 5.24 -28.87
C PRO A 611 57.80 4.53 -28.07
N ILE A 612 57.10 5.27 -27.21
CA ILE A 612 55.96 4.81 -26.41
C ILE A 612 54.84 4.30 -27.32
N ARG A 613 54.59 4.94 -28.47
CA ARG A 613 53.52 4.51 -29.38
C ARG A 613 53.78 3.12 -29.98
N ARG A 614 55.04 2.72 -30.19
CA ARG A 614 55.37 1.37 -30.68
C ARG A 614 55.08 0.32 -29.60
N GLN A 615 55.51 0.57 -28.37
CA GLN A 615 55.22 -0.29 -27.22
C GLN A 615 53.71 -0.38 -26.94
N MET A 616 52.99 0.74 -27.09
CA MET A 616 51.54 0.76 -26.89
C MET A 616 50.75 0.06 -28.00
N ARG A 617 51.23 0.10 -29.26
CA ARG A 617 50.67 -0.75 -30.32
C ARG A 617 50.88 -2.23 -30.04
N ALA A 618 52.02 -2.61 -29.46
CA ALA A 618 52.29 -3.98 -29.04
C ALA A 618 51.37 -4.39 -27.89
N LEU A 619 51.19 -3.54 -26.86
CA LEU A 619 50.25 -3.78 -25.76
C LEU A 619 48.80 -3.89 -26.27
N THR A 620 48.39 -2.99 -27.17
CA THR A 620 47.05 -3.03 -27.78
C THR A 620 46.83 -4.33 -28.57
N ARG A 621 47.87 -4.84 -29.23
CA ARG A 621 47.84 -6.11 -29.96
C ARG A 621 47.78 -7.29 -28.98
N ALA A 622 48.59 -7.29 -27.93
CA ALA A 622 48.60 -8.33 -26.89
C ALA A 622 47.26 -8.42 -26.15
N VAL A 623 46.64 -7.27 -25.80
CA VAL A 623 45.27 -7.22 -25.27
C VAL A 623 44.25 -7.72 -26.29
N GLY A 624 44.49 -7.44 -27.58
CA GLY A 624 43.73 -7.98 -28.71
C GLY A 624 43.74 -9.50 -28.76
N GLU A 625 44.92 -10.10 -28.61
CA GLU A 625 45.18 -11.54 -28.65
C GLU A 625 44.66 -12.26 -27.39
N LEU A 626 44.85 -11.67 -26.20
CA LEU A 626 44.25 -12.14 -24.94
C LEU A 626 42.73 -12.21 -25.01
N ALA A 627 42.11 -11.23 -25.67
CA ALA A 627 40.67 -11.17 -25.87
C ALA A 627 40.12 -12.20 -26.87
N GLU A 628 40.97 -12.72 -27.76
CA GLU A 628 40.55 -13.56 -28.89
C GLU A 628 40.83 -15.06 -28.69
N GLY A 629 41.59 -15.49 -27.67
CA GLY A 629 41.81 -16.95 -27.54
C GLY A 629 42.66 -17.58 -26.43
N VAL A 630 42.92 -16.99 -25.25
CA VAL A 630 43.86 -17.63 -24.30
C VAL A 630 43.25 -17.92 -22.91
N ARG A 631 43.03 -19.22 -22.61
CA ARG A 631 43.04 -19.74 -21.23
C ARG A 631 44.48 -19.72 -20.72
N GLY A 632 44.94 -18.58 -20.22
CA GLY A 632 46.27 -18.45 -19.62
C GLY A 632 46.28 -19.02 -18.20
N PRO A 633 47.22 -19.90 -17.84
CA PRO A 633 47.36 -20.38 -16.46
C PRO A 633 48.03 -19.28 -15.63
N GLY A 634 47.29 -18.64 -14.73
CA GLY A 634 47.91 -17.73 -13.74
C GLY A 634 47.05 -16.54 -13.29
N ILE A 635 46.00 -16.18 -14.01
CA ILE A 635 44.98 -15.28 -13.45
C ILE A 635 44.17 -16.13 -12.48
N ASP A 636 44.00 -15.71 -11.23
CA ASP A 636 43.07 -16.31 -10.25
C ASP A 636 41.61 -16.03 -10.69
N ALA A 637 41.30 -16.53 -11.88
CA ALA A 637 40.00 -16.59 -12.47
C ALA A 637 39.10 -17.45 -11.59
N THR A 638 39.62 -18.34 -10.75
CA THR A 638 38.82 -19.17 -9.83
C THR A 638 38.05 -18.33 -8.83
N ASN A 639 38.66 -17.33 -8.18
CA ASN A 639 37.95 -16.42 -7.28
C ASN A 639 36.97 -15.49 -8.00
N MET A 640 37.31 -15.02 -9.19
CA MET A 640 36.41 -14.20 -10.02
C MET A 640 35.23 -15.04 -10.54
N ILE A 641 35.49 -16.26 -11.03
CA ILE A 641 34.52 -17.26 -11.51
C ILE A 641 33.64 -17.76 -10.36
N GLN A 642 34.14 -17.90 -9.14
CA GLN A 642 33.30 -18.26 -7.98
C GLN A 642 32.36 -17.12 -7.56
N ARG A 643 32.83 -15.87 -7.55
CA ARG A 643 31.97 -14.68 -7.32
C ARG A 643 30.94 -14.51 -8.43
N ILE A 644 31.34 -14.78 -9.66
CA ILE A 644 30.50 -14.77 -10.84
C ILE A 644 29.48 -15.91 -10.84
N ARG A 645 29.88 -17.13 -10.45
CA ARG A 645 28.98 -18.29 -10.31
C ARG A 645 27.94 -18.02 -9.22
N HIS A 646 28.33 -17.35 -8.13
CA HIS A 646 27.40 -16.84 -7.12
C HIS A 646 26.43 -15.78 -7.68
N MET A 647 26.87 -14.90 -8.60
CA MET A 647 26.01 -13.97 -9.35
C MET A 647 25.14 -14.63 -10.44
N GLN A 648 25.41 -15.88 -10.83
CA GLN A 648 24.65 -16.62 -11.84
C GLN A 648 23.65 -17.60 -11.22
N GLU A 649 24.00 -18.20 -10.10
CA GLU A 649 23.09 -18.98 -9.25
C GLU A 649 22.07 -18.07 -8.55
N ASN A 650 22.39 -16.78 -8.41
CA ASN A 650 21.48 -15.70 -8.01
C ASN A 650 21.58 -14.52 -9.00
N PRO A 651 20.90 -14.58 -10.16
CA PRO A 651 20.96 -13.53 -11.18
C PRO A 651 20.29 -12.25 -10.68
N LEU A 652 21.06 -11.40 -9.98
CA LEU A 652 20.80 -9.99 -9.63
C LEU A 652 19.32 -9.60 -9.38
N GLY A 653 18.58 -10.45 -8.67
CA GLY A 653 17.80 -10.01 -7.51
C GLY A 653 18.79 -9.93 -6.35
N PHE A 654 19.03 -8.74 -5.81
CA PHE A 654 19.87 -8.56 -4.64
C PHE A 654 19.24 -9.30 -3.45
N ALA A 655 19.72 -10.50 -3.13
CA ALA A 655 19.31 -11.24 -1.95
C ALA A 655 19.78 -10.51 -0.68
N LYS A 656 18.85 -9.81 -0.01
CA LYS A 656 19.04 -9.36 1.37
C LYS A 656 18.32 -10.37 2.27
N GLY A 657 19.05 -11.38 2.72
CA GLY A 657 18.44 -12.43 3.52
C GLY A 657 19.35 -13.52 4.10
N SER A 658 20.67 -13.35 4.16
CA SER A 658 21.53 -14.08 5.13
C SER A 658 22.95 -13.52 5.13
N ASN A 659 23.37 -12.90 6.24
CA ASN A 659 24.75 -12.76 6.76
C ASN A 659 25.96 -12.61 5.79
N GLY A 660 25.82 -11.99 4.61
CA GLY A 660 26.93 -11.79 3.65
C GLY A 660 27.69 -10.46 3.75
N THR A 661 27.09 -9.42 4.33
CA THR A 661 27.68 -8.07 4.41
C THR A 661 28.98 -7.98 5.24
N PRO A 662 29.26 -8.84 6.24
CA PRO A 662 30.55 -8.81 6.95
C PRO A 662 31.75 -9.15 6.06
N ALA A 663 31.58 -9.91 4.97
CA ALA A 663 32.70 -10.34 4.13
C ALA A 663 33.24 -9.21 3.22
N ILE A 664 32.38 -8.32 2.73
CA ILE A 664 32.78 -7.25 1.80
C ILE A 664 33.26 -6.01 2.56
N ILE A 665 32.61 -5.66 3.68
CA ILE A 665 33.08 -4.57 4.56
C ILE A 665 34.33 -5.00 5.34
N GLY A 666 34.42 -6.27 5.78
CA GLY A 666 35.60 -6.81 6.44
C GLY A 666 36.86 -6.83 5.57
N MET A 667 36.73 -6.95 4.24
CA MET A 667 37.88 -6.96 3.33
C MET A 667 38.28 -5.56 2.84
N ILE A 668 37.33 -4.62 2.71
CA ILE A 668 37.65 -3.20 2.40
C ILE A 668 38.36 -2.52 3.58
N TYR A 669 38.08 -2.94 4.82
CA TYR A 669 38.80 -2.50 6.03
C TYR A 669 40.01 -3.38 6.41
N GLY A 670 40.43 -4.32 5.55
CA GLY A 670 41.63 -5.14 5.75
C GLY A 670 42.94 -4.34 5.89
N LYS A 671 42.97 -3.07 5.45
CA LYS A 671 44.09 -2.14 5.71
C LYS A 671 44.09 -1.55 7.14
N GLN A 672 43.01 -1.68 7.91
CA GLN A 672 42.99 -1.28 9.32
C GLN A 672 43.50 -2.36 10.27
N ALA A 673 43.62 -3.63 9.87
CA ALA A 673 44.28 -4.65 10.69
C ALA A 673 45.77 -4.31 10.93
N SER A 674 46.42 -3.68 9.95
CA SER A 674 47.78 -3.14 10.04
C SER A 674 47.87 -1.89 10.93
N ALA A 675 46.79 -1.11 11.04
CA ALA A 675 46.69 0.05 11.93
C ALA A 675 46.27 -0.34 13.37
N ARG A 676 45.51 -1.42 13.54
CA ARG A 676 45.11 -2.00 14.84
C ARG A 676 46.32 -2.58 15.58
N ALA A 677 47.26 -3.19 14.85
CA ALA A 677 48.55 -3.62 15.40
C ALA A 677 49.45 -2.45 15.85
N ARG A 678 49.21 -1.21 15.36
CA ARG A 678 49.94 0.00 15.76
C ARG A 678 49.24 0.82 16.86
N LEU A 679 47.92 0.65 17.03
CA LEU A 679 47.12 1.34 18.05
C LEU A 679 46.91 0.52 19.33
N GLN A 680 47.17 -0.78 19.32
CA GLN A 680 47.15 -1.63 20.53
C GLN A 680 48.41 -1.47 21.42
N ALA A 681 49.30 -0.52 21.11
CA ALA A 681 50.51 -0.26 21.87
C ALA A 681 50.43 0.90 22.88
N GLY A 682 49.24 1.43 23.20
CA GLY A 682 49.16 2.56 24.16
C GLY A 682 47.79 2.84 24.79
N ASN A 683 47.71 2.55 26.09
CA ASN A 683 46.86 3.10 27.15
C ASN A 683 45.34 3.23 26.98
N HIS A 684 44.64 2.44 27.81
CA HIS A 684 43.24 2.63 28.21
C HIS A 684 43.06 3.86 29.10
N HIS A 685 42.09 4.73 28.80
CA HIS A 685 41.25 5.35 29.83
C HIS A 685 39.85 5.73 29.31
N ARG A 686 38.94 5.83 30.28
CA ARG A 686 37.46 5.79 30.26
C ARG A 686 36.77 6.79 29.32
N ALA A 687 35.63 6.39 28.74
CA ALA A 687 34.50 7.29 28.46
C ALA A 687 33.19 6.49 28.22
N SER A 688 32.21 6.71 29.09
CA SER A 688 30.78 6.40 28.90
C SER A 688 30.21 7.30 27.79
N GLY A 689 29.51 6.72 26.81
CA GLY A 689 28.94 7.45 25.66
C GLY A 689 27.41 7.56 25.76
N ASP A 690 26.88 8.73 25.42
CA ASP A 690 25.51 9.22 25.67
C ASP A 690 24.60 8.97 24.45
N ALA A 691 23.28 8.82 24.66
CA ALA A 691 22.27 8.55 23.60
C ALA A 691 22.22 9.62 22.49
N LYS A 692 22.81 10.79 22.77
CA LYS A 692 22.95 11.93 21.85
C LYS A 692 23.83 11.62 20.62
N ASP A 693 24.78 10.70 20.72
CA ASP A 693 25.76 10.46 19.64
C ASP A 693 25.16 9.74 18.42
N VAL A 694 24.15 8.91 18.60
CA VAL A 694 23.48 8.17 17.50
C VAL A 694 22.52 9.05 16.71
N LEU A 695 21.73 9.88 17.42
CA LEU A 695 20.88 10.87 16.78
C LEU A 695 21.70 11.98 16.12
N ARG A 696 22.85 12.37 16.69
CA ARG A 696 23.84 13.19 15.99
C ARG A 696 24.30 12.52 14.69
N PHE A 697 24.58 11.22 14.68
CA PHE A 697 24.96 10.50 13.45
C PHE A 697 23.85 10.51 12.41
N ALA A 698 22.60 10.15 12.77
CA ALA A 698 21.47 10.19 11.85
C ALA A 698 21.24 11.61 11.29
N VAL A 699 21.29 12.64 12.15
CA VAL A 699 21.19 14.06 11.76
C VAL A 699 22.37 14.50 10.90
N GLN A 700 23.58 14.03 11.17
CA GLN A 700 24.77 14.28 10.36
C GLN A 700 24.65 13.64 8.97
N GLN A 701 24.10 12.42 8.87
CA GLN A 701 23.80 11.78 7.59
C GLN A 701 22.71 12.56 6.83
N MET A 702 21.63 12.97 7.51
CA MET A 702 20.59 13.82 6.92
C MET A 702 21.13 15.17 6.42
N ARG A 703 22.03 15.81 7.19
CA ARG A 703 22.72 17.05 6.77
C ARG A 703 23.68 16.81 5.62
N THR A 704 24.42 15.71 5.63
CA THR A 704 25.34 15.35 4.54
C THR A 704 24.58 15.09 3.24
N MET A 705 23.43 14.41 3.32
CA MET A 705 22.51 14.24 2.20
C MET A 705 21.94 15.58 1.74
N HIS A 706 21.47 16.43 2.66
CA HIS A 706 20.96 17.77 2.34
C HIS A 706 22.02 18.66 1.68
N ALA A 707 23.24 18.69 2.20
CA ALA A 707 24.37 19.45 1.66
C ALA A 707 24.78 18.94 0.26
N ARG A 708 24.72 17.63 0.02
CA ARG A 708 24.92 17.06 -1.32
C ARG A 708 23.80 17.49 -2.28
N ILE A 709 22.55 17.50 -1.82
CA ILE A 709 21.40 17.90 -2.66
C ILE A 709 21.42 19.41 -2.98
N THR A 710 21.74 20.27 -2.01
CA THR A 710 21.84 21.73 -2.19
C THR A 710 23.03 22.12 -3.06
N ASN A 711 24.19 21.46 -2.93
CA ASN A 711 25.35 21.68 -3.80
C ASN A 711 25.13 21.20 -5.25
N HIS A 712 24.07 20.44 -5.52
CA HIS A 712 23.69 19.99 -6.87
C HIS A 712 22.58 20.84 -7.53
N GLY A 713 22.21 21.99 -6.94
CA GLY A 713 21.35 22.99 -7.60
C GLY A 713 19.90 22.56 -7.85
N ASN A 714 19.43 21.50 -7.18
CA ASN A 714 18.05 21.05 -7.31
C ASN A 714 17.12 21.91 -6.43
N HIS A 715 16.33 22.78 -7.06
CA HIS A 715 15.32 23.65 -6.45
C HIS A 715 14.14 22.93 -5.75
N PHE A 716 14.19 21.60 -5.60
CA PHE A 716 13.06 20.78 -5.13
C PHE A 716 12.90 20.70 -3.60
N VAL A 717 13.84 21.21 -2.79
CA VAL A 717 13.91 20.85 -1.36
C VAL A 717 13.59 22.00 -0.39
N GLN A 718 13.49 23.25 -0.83
CA GLN A 718 13.22 24.34 0.12
C GLN A 718 11.75 24.46 0.57
N GLN A 719 10.79 23.76 -0.03
CA GLN A 719 9.36 23.89 0.32
C GLN A 719 8.71 22.67 1.01
N ASP A 720 9.29 21.46 0.95
CA ASP A 720 8.65 20.22 1.46
C ASP A 720 9.50 19.47 2.51
N LEU A 721 9.64 20.04 3.71
CA LEU A 721 10.29 19.38 4.87
C LEU A 721 9.31 18.57 5.74
N ARG A 722 8.11 18.25 5.25
CA ARG A 722 7.05 17.67 6.09
C ARG A 722 7.20 16.17 6.35
N GLN A 723 7.94 15.44 5.51
CA GLN A 723 8.10 13.98 5.61
C GLN A 723 9.54 13.59 5.18
N PHE A 724 10.20 12.70 5.92
CA PHE A 724 11.57 12.27 5.63
C PHE A 724 11.77 10.77 5.93
N SER A 725 12.29 10.01 4.97
CA SER A 725 12.56 8.57 5.12
C SER A 725 14.06 8.32 5.33
N VAL A 726 14.44 7.64 6.42
CA VAL A 726 15.84 7.26 6.73
C VAL A 726 16.05 5.77 6.43
N PRO A 727 16.97 5.39 5.54
CA PRO A 727 17.35 3.99 5.34
C PRO A 727 18.09 3.45 6.59
N THR A 728 17.75 2.24 7.04
CA THR A 728 18.60 1.53 8.01
C THR A 728 19.69 0.75 7.30
N SER A 729 20.90 0.74 7.86
CA SER A 729 22.04 0.03 7.27
C SER A 729 21.87 -1.50 7.25
N ASN A 730 20.92 -2.06 8.03
CA ASN A 730 20.80 -3.51 8.25
C ASN A 730 19.40 -4.12 7.99
N GLY A 731 18.41 -3.38 7.47
CA GLY A 731 17.07 -3.93 7.15
C GLY A 731 16.49 -3.40 5.83
N PRO A 732 15.44 -4.02 5.26
CA PRO A 732 14.72 -3.49 4.08
C PRO A 732 13.75 -2.35 4.42
N HIS A 733 13.56 -2.02 5.70
CA HIS A 733 12.62 -1.00 6.15
C HIS A 733 13.30 0.35 6.39
N ALA A 734 12.68 1.42 5.90
CA ALA A 734 13.04 2.80 6.19
C ALA A 734 12.12 3.37 7.28
N PHE A 735 12.66 4.18 8.18
CA PHE A 735 11.85 4.91 9.17
C PHE A 735 11.41 6.24 8.57
N LEU A 736 10.11 6.50 8.55
CA LEU A 736 9.54 7.81 8.20
C LEU A 736 9.51 8.68 9.45
N LEU A 737 10.46 9.62 9.54
CA LEU A 737 10.34 10.75 10.45
C LEU A 737 9.40 11.75 9.78
N LYS A 738 8.45 12.33 10.52
CA LYS A 738 7.60 13.46 10.06
C LYS A 738 8.07 14.75 10.74
N PRO A 739 9.11 15.44 10.22
CA PRO A 739 9.73 16.61 10.86
C PRO A 739 8.76 17.79 10.99
N GLY A 740 7.83 17.91 10.03
CA GLY A 740 6.95 19.07 9.88
C GLY A 740 5.92 19.27 10.98
N ILE A 741 5.82 18.32 11.92
CA ILE A 741 4.90 18.42 13.06
C ILE A 741 5.57 19.19 14.23
N ASP A 742 6.91 19.23 14.31
CA ASP A 742 7.64 19.97 15.34
C ASP A 742 8.59 21.04 14.73
N PRO A 743 8.20 22.33 14.77
CA PRO A 743 9.04 23.44 14.32
C PRO A 743 10.43 23.48 14.98
N ASN A 744 10.54 23.00 16.22
CA ASN A 744 11.81 22.97 16.96
C ASN A 744 12.76 21.91 16.40
N PHE A 745 12.24 20.80 15.87
CA PHE A 745 13.06 19.81 15.18
C PHE A 745 13.66 20.38 13.90
N VAL A 746 12.85 21.09 13.10
CA VAL A 746 13.32 21.72 11.84
C VAL A 746 14.40 22.77 12.14
N GLN A 747 14.20 23.59 13.17
CA GLN A 747 15.17 24.59 13.61
C GLN A 747 16.44 23.95 14.20
N ALA A 748 16.32 22.84 14.93
CA ALA A 748 17.43 22.07 15.47
C ALA A 748 18.22 21.32 14.40
N TRP A 749 17.54 20.79 13.39
CA TRP A 749 18.16 20.17 12.23
C TRP A 749 19.01 21.18 11.45
N GLN A 750 18.58 22.45 11.37
CA GLN A 750 19.34 23.52 10.71
C GLN A 750 20.54 24.05 11.53
N GLY A 751 20.51 23.97 12.88
CA GLY A 751 21.58 24.49 13.76
C GLY A 751 22.35 23.41 14.53
N HIS A 752 23.66 23.30 14.38
CA HIS A 752 24.49 22.26 15.02
C HIS A 752 24.36 22.11 16.55
N ALA A 753 24.00 23.17 17.29
CA ALA A 753 23.90 23.17 18.75
C ALA A 753 22.51 22.85 19.31
N ASN A 754 21.44 22.91 18.49
CA ASN A 754 20.07 22.83 18.99
C ASN A 754 19.50 21.40 19.07
N ILE A 755 20.15 20.39 18.49
CA ILE A 755 19.61 19.02 18.48
C ILE A 755 19.67 18.37 19.87
N ASP A 756 20.73 18.62 20.64
CA ASP A 756 20.87 18.09 22.01
C ASP A 756 19.85 18.75 22.95
N THR A 757 19.62 20.05 22.76
CA THR A 757 18.59 20.82 23.46
C THR A 757 17.19 20.40 23.04
N TRP A 758 16.94 20.17 21.75
CA TRP A 758 15.66 19.68 21.23
C TRP A 758 15.36 18.27 21.75
N MET A 759 16.28 17.31 21.64
CA MET A 759 16.07 15.96 22.19
C MET A 759 15.87 16.00 23.71
N GLY A 760 16.64 16.83 24.42
CA GLY A 760 16.44 17.08 25.84
C GLY A 760 15.04 17.63 26.13
N ASN A 761 14.56 18.59 25.34
CA ASN A 761 13.25 19.21 25.54
C ASN A 761 12.07 18.37 25.02
N THR A 762 12.29 17.46 24.06
CA THR A 762 11.25 16.66 23.41
C THR A 762 11.08 15.29 24.09
N LEU A 763 12.19 14.63 24.47
CA LEU A 763 12.16 13.34 25.19
C LEU A 763 12.16 13.51 26.72
N ASN A 764 12.50 14.69 27.23
CA ASN A 764 12.33 15.06 28.63
C ASN A 764 11.54 16.37 28.72
N PRO A 765 10.24 16.36 28.36
CA PRO A 765 9.51 17.60 28.21
C PRO A 765 9.34 18.33 29.54
N VAL A 766 9.28 19.66 29.44
CA VAL A 766 8.66 20.52 30.46
C VAL A 766 7.27 19.99 30.83
N ALA A 767 6.59 19.25 29.95
CA ALA A 767 5.36 18.50 30.26
C ALA A 767 5.56 17.36 31.27
N LEU A 768 6.69 16.61 31.27
CA LEU A 768 6.99 15.64 32.34
C LEU A 768 7.28 16.35 33.66
N GLN A 769 7.95 17.50 33.63
CA GLN A 769 8.15 18.33 34.83
C GLN A 769 6.83 18.92 35.34
N THR A 770 5.97 19.42 34.45
CA THR A 770 4.64 19.96 34.78
C THR A 770 3.68 18.88 35.25
N PHE A 771 3.76 17.68 34.65
CA PHE A 771 3.01 16.50 35.09
C PHE A 771 3.51 15.97 36.44
N SER A 772 4.83 15.96 36.67
CA SER A 772 5.41 15.63 37.98
C SER A 772 4.98 16.63 39.07
N ALA A 773 4.66 17.86 38.68
CA ALA A 773 4.10 18.91 39.53
C ALA A 773 2.57 18.90 39.63
N GLN A 774 1.87 18.10 38.82
CA GLN A 774 0.41 17.99 38.86
C GLN A 774 -0.02 17.38 40.20
N GLN A 775 -0.81 18.15 40.97
CA GLN A 775 -1.36 17.63 42.21
C GLN A 775 -2.49 16.64 41.93
N ILE A 776 -2.28 15.39 42.34
CA ILE A 776 -3.28 14.34 42.28
C ILE A 776 -4.38 14.64 43.28
N THR A 777 -5.62 14.66 42.82
CA THR A 777 -6.77 14.89 43.69
C THR A 777 -7.15 13.59 44.42
N PRO A 778 -7.84 13.67 45.58
CA PRO A 778 -8.38 12.47 46.22
C PRO A 778 -9.31 11.67 45.31
N HIS A 779 -10.00 12.35 44.38
CA HIS A 779 -10.85 11.73 43.39
C HIS A 779 -10.04 10.86 42.42
N ASN A 780 -8.89 11.35 41.90
CA ASN A 780 -8.02 10.53 41.06
C ASN A 780 -7.53 9.27 41.80
N VAL A 781 -7.16 9.39 43.08
CA VAL A 781 -6.74 8.23 43.88
C VAL A 781 -7.88 7.22 44.06
N ALA A 782 -9.08 7.69 44.36
CA ALA A 782 -10.25 6.83 44.53
C ALA A 782 -10.61 6.09 43.23
N THR A 783 -10.60 6.79 42.09
CA THR A 783 -10.87 6.22 40.77
C THR A 783 -9.81 5.18 40.38
N ALA A 784 -8.52 5.48 40.59
CA ALA A 784 -7.44 4.52 40.31
C ALA A 784 -7.56 3.26 41.17
N VAL A 785 -7.81 3.40 42.46
CA VAL A 785 -7.98 2.24 43.36
C VAL A 785 -9.22 1.40 42.98
N LEU A 786 -10.33 2.06 42.65
CA LEU A 786 -11.54 1.37 42.22
C LEU A 786 -11.33 0.60 40.91
N GLN A 787 -10.57 1.15 39.97
CA GLN A 787 -10.23 0.45 38.73
C GLN A 787 -9.23 -0.70 38.97
N LEU A 788 -8.21 -0.52 39.81
CA LEU A 788 -7.24 -1.57 40.15
C LEU A 788 -7.92 -2.78 40.80
N ASN A 789 -8.82 -2.56 41.75
CA ASN A 789 -9.52 -3.65 42.45
C ASN A 789 -10.50 -4.45 41.57
N ARG A 790 -10.71 -4.06 40.30
CA ARG A 790 -11.43 -4.89 39.31
C ARG A 790 -10.56 -6.01 38.75
N TYR A 791 -9.25 -5.96 38.92
CA TYR A 791 -8.32 -6.96 38.44
C TYR A 791 -7.98 -7.97 39.55
N PRO A 792 -7.98 -9.29 39.27
CA PRO A 792 -7.55 -10.30 40.23
C PRO A 792 -6.12 -10.02 40.72
N GLY A 793 -5.90 -10.12 42.04
CA GLY A 793 -4.60 -9.88 42.65
C GLY A 793 -4.33 -8.42 43.06
N PHE A 794 -5.33 -7.54 42.96
CA PHE A 794 -5.30 -6.19 43.53
C PHE A 794 -6.28 -6.10 44.70
N ASN A 795 -5.76 -5.79 45.89
CA ASN A 795 -6.56 -5.45 47.06
C ASN A 795 -5.98 -4.18 47.69
N VAL A 796 -6.25 -3.06 47.02
CA VAL A 796 -5.68 -1.76 47.35
C VAL A 796 -6.72 -0.96 48.14
N ASN A 797 -6.34 -0.41 49.28
CA ASN A 797 -7.23 0.44 50.08
C ASN A 797 -7.00 1.93 49.80
N ALA A 798 -8.01 2.64 49.29
CA ALA A 798 -7.89 4.05 48.90
C ALA A 798 -7.50 4.97 50.08
N ALA A 799 -8.01 4.72 51.28
CA ALA A 799 -7.66 5.49 52.47
C ALA A 799 -6.21 5.24 52.92
N SER A 800 -5.70 4.02 52.75
CA SER A 800 -4.30 3.69 53.00
C SER A 800 -3.37 4.37 51.99
N VAL A 801 -3.70 4.31 50.68
CA VAL A 801 -2.95 4.99 49.62
C VAL A 801 -2.91 6.50 49.84
N LEU A 802 -4.03 7.13 50.19
CA LEU A 802 -4.10 8.55 50.51
C LEU A 802 -3.24 8.93 51.73
N ARG A 803 -3.20 8.08 52.76
CA ARG A 803 -2.37 8.29 53.95
C ARG A 803 -0.88 8.19 53.61
N ARG A 804 -0.50 7.18 52.83
CA ARG A 804 0.88 6.99 52.35
C ARG A 804 1.34 8.16 51.46
N LEU A 805 0.46 8.66 50.59
CA LEU A 805 0.71 9.85 49.79
C LEU A 805 0.99 11.10 50.64
N GLY A 806 0.25 11.29 51.74
CA GLY A 806 0.51 12.38 52.70
C GLY A 806 1.91 12.29 53.32
N ASN A 807 2.37 11.08 53.63
CA ASN A 807 3.69 10.85 54.23
C ASN A 807 4.85 11.02 53.25
N LEU A 808 4.61 10.89 51.94
CA LEU A 808 5.62 11.06 50.88
C LEU A 808 5.85 12.53 50.47
N GLY A 809 5.31 13.48 51.21
CA GLY A 809 5.59 14.91 51.03
C GLY A 809 4.93 15.54 49.79
N GLY A 810 3.90 14.93 49.22
CA GLY A 810 3.15 15.51 48.11
C GLY A 810 2.32 14.50 47.31
N ARG A 811 1.27 14.99 46.65
CA ARG A 811 0.39 14.19 45.79
C ARG A 811 0.87 14.23 44.34
N THR A 812 2.07 13.73 44.08
CA THR A 812 2.61 13.64 42.71
C THR A 812 2.33 12.25 42.10
N PRO A 813 2.32 12.12 40.77
CA PRO A 813 2.24 10.82 40.07
C PRO A 813 3.25 9.78 40.55
N ALA A 814 4.52 10.19 40.73
CA ALA A 814 5.56 9.31 41.24
C ALA A 814 5.22 8.80 42.66
N ASN A 815 4.80 9.71 43.54
CA ASN A 815 4.42 9.34 44.91
C ASN A 815 3.18 8.44 44.95
N LEU A 816 2.22 8.62 44.03
CA LEU A 816 1.05 7.74 43.93
C LEU A 816 1.47 6.33 43.51
N ASN A 817 2.36 6.19 42.53
CA ASN A 817 2.91 4.89 42.16
C ASN A 817 3.63 4.23 43.34
N THR A 818 4.51 4.97 44.04
CA THR A 818 5.19 4.48 45.26
C THR A 818 4.19 4.07 46.36
N ALA A 819 3.14 4.85 46.59
CA ALA A 819 2.11 4.54 47.58
C ALA A 819 1.31 3.28 47.22
N LEU A 820 0.99 3.08 45.94
CA LEU A 820 0.30 1.88 45.45
C LEU A 820 1.19 0.63 45.54
N VAL A 821 2.47 0.74 45.16
CA VAL A 821 3.46 -0.34 45.30
C VAL A 821 3.59 -0.77 46.77
N ALA A 822 3.70 0.20 47.68
CA ALA A 822 3.78 -0.07 49.11
C ALA A 822 2.49 -0.70 49.66
N GLU A 823 1.33 -0.34 49.12
CA GLU A 823 0.03 -0.91 49.53
C GLU A 823 -0.13 -2.37 49.07
N LEU A 824 0.45 -2.75 47.94
CA LEU A 824 0.47 -4.14 47.46
C LEU A 824 1.45 -5.05 48.24
N GLY A 825 2.14 -4.53 49.26
CA GLY A 825 2.97 -5.33 50.15
C GLY A 825 4.37 -5.67 49.64
N GLY A 826 4.90 -4.94 48.64
CA GLY A 826 6.28 -5.12 48.16
C GLY A 826 6.44 -4.88 46.66
N ASN A 827 7.42 -5.55 46.05
CA ASN A 827 7.66 -5.47 44.60
C ASN A 827 6.48 -6.10 43.84
N PRO A 828 5.67 -5.33 43.08
CA PRO A 828 4.59 -5.90 42.29
C PRO A 828 5.19 -6.80 41.21
N THR A 829 4.46 -7.87 40.87
CA THR A 829 4.81 -8.71 39.70
C THR A 829 4.83 -7.87 38.42
N ALA A 830 5.52 -8.35 37.38
CA ALA A 830 5.56 -7.65 36.09
C ALA A 830 4.15 -7.35 35.54
N ASN A 831 3.21 -8.28 35.71
CA ASN A 831 1.80 -8.09 35.32
C ASN A 831 1.11 -7.01 36.16
N GLN A 832 1.35 -6.97 37.48
CA GLN A 832 0.79 -5.93 38.34
C GLN A 832 1.36 -4.55 38.01
N LYS A 833 2.67 -4.43 37.73
CA LYS A 833 3.29 -3.17 37.28
C LYS A 833 2.65 -2.67 35.97
N LYS A 834 2.44 -3.57 35.00
CA LYS A 834 1.76 -3.26 33.72
C LYS A 834 0.32 -2.76 33.92
N ILE A 835 -0.46 -3.43 34.77
CA ILE A 835 -1.84 -3.03 35.09
C ILE A 835 -1.89 -1.69 35.85
N MET A 836 -0.95 -1.47 36.79
CA MET A 836 -0.84 -0.20 37.52
C MET A 836 -0.51 0.97 36.62
N GLY A 837 0.50 0.83 35.76
CA GLY A 837 0.86 1.85 34.77
C GLY A 837 -0.34 2.23 33.89
N LYS A 838 -1.10 1.22 33.42
CA LYS A 838 -2.33 1.43 32.65
C LYS A 838 -3.37 2.26 33.40
N VAL A 839 -3.76 1.83 34.59
CA VAL A 839 -4.82 2.50 35.37
C VAL A 839 -4.40 3.93 35.72
N LEU A 840 -3.13 4.14 36.06
CA LEU A 840 -2.63 5.48 36.34
C LEU A 840 -2.65 6.38 35.11
N PHE A 841 -2.29 5.85 33.93
CA PHE A 841 -2.35 6.59 32.68
C PHE A 841 -3.79 6.97 32.29
N GLU A 842 -4.74 6.04 32.40
CA GLU A 842 -6.17 6.31 32.16
C GLU A 842 -6.74 7.37 33.10
N VAL A 843 -6.40 7.29 34.39
CA VAL A 843 -7.00 8.16 35.42
C VAL A 843 -6.38 9.56 35.46
N LEU A 844 -5.10 9.68 35.10
CA LEU A 844 -4.37 10.95 35.16
C LEU A 844 -4.27 11.64 33.81
N ASN A 845 -4.50 10.92 32.70
CA ASN A 845 -4.49 11.40 31.32
C ASN A 845 -3.35 12.41 31.06
N PRO A 846 -2.09 12.02 31.29
CA PRO A 846 -0.96 12.92 31.13
C PRO A 846 -0.94 13.46 29.69
N PRO A 847 -0.70 14.76 29.46
CA PRO A 847 -0.39 15.28 28.13
C PRO A 847 0.99 14.77 27.73
N VAL A 848 1.05 13.56 27.17
CA VAL A 848 2.25 13.01 26.54
C VAL A 848 2.18 13.30 25.05
N THR A 849 3.23 13.93 24.51
CA THR A 849 3.40 14.06 23.06
C THR A 849 4.31 12.92 22.61
N PRO A 850 3.78 11.90 21.95
CA PRO A 850 4.60 10.79 21.48
C PRO A 850 5.50 11.26 20.33
N VAL A 851 6.70 10.69 20.23
CA VAL A 851 7.57 10.92 19.07
C VAL A 851 7.20 9.89 18.01
N VAL A 852 6.53 10.33 16.95
CA VAL A 852 6.21 9.47 15.80
C VAL A 852 7.51 8.99 15.16
N ILE A 853 7.71 7.66 15.12
CA ILE A 853 8.91 7.01 14.56
C ILE A 853 8.60 6.19 13.30
N ALA A 854 7.34 5.79 13.09
CA ALA A 854 6.90 5.10 11.89
C ALA A 854 5.41 5.37 11.65
N ASP A 855 4.91 4.98 10.49
CA ASP A 855 3.49 4.90 10.18
C ASP A 855 3.12 3.47 9.77
N SER A 856 1.84 3.16 9.75
CA SER A 856 1.30 1.86 9.37
C SER A 856 0.99 1.83 7.89
N ASN A 857 1.96 2.23 7.09
CA ASN A 857 2.08 1.62 5.77
C ASN A 857 2.23 0.05 5.84
N TRP A 858 2.13 -0.52 7.06
CA TRP A 858 2.04 -1.91 7.51
C TRP A 858 0.62 -2.39 7.89
N GLY A 859 -0.38 -1.50 7.93
CA GLY A 859 -1.74 -1.79 8.37
C GLY A 859 -2.68 -2.10 7.20
N GLY A 860 -3.57 -3.09 7.36
CA GLY A 860 -4.50 -3.53 6.31
C GLY A 860 -5.77 -2.68 6.12
N GLY A 861 -5.81 -1.39 6.49
CA GLY A 861 -7.04 -0.59 6.48
C GLY A 861 -6.86 0.94 6.54
N ASP A 862 -7.98 1.67 6.57
CA ASP A 862 -8.13 3.15 6.50
C ASP A 862 -7.48 3.98 7.61
N GLU A 863 -6.94 3.32 8.64
CA GLU A 863 -6.26 4.01 9.72
C GLU A 863 -4.78 4.08 9.37
N VAL A 864 -4.30 5.30 9.07
CA VAL A 864 -2.88 5.61 9.22
C VAL A 864 -2.60 5.49 10.72
N THR A 865 -2.29 4.29 11.17
CA THR A 865 -1.75 4.07 12.51
C THR A 865 -0.34 4.64 12.50
N LEU A 866 -0.11 5.71 13.24
CA LEU A 866 1.25 6.16 13.48
C LEU A 866 1.84 5.32 14.61
N PHE A 867 3.09 4.93 14.51
CA PHE A 867 3.81 4.33 15.62
C PHE A 867 4.68 5.40 16.23
N GLY A 868 4.54 5.61 17.54
CA GLY A 868 5.41 6.52 18.26
C GLY A 868 6.01 5.89 19.49
N VAL A 869 7.15 6.44 19.89
CA VAL A 869 7.73 6.16 21.20
C VAL A 869 7.26 7.22 22.16
N LEU A 870 6.77 6.81 23.32
CA LEU A 870 6.51 7.71 24.44
C LEU A 870 7.19 7.18 25.69
N ARG A 871 7.73 8.11 26.49
CA ARG A 871 8.22 7.78 27.81
C ARG A 871 7.04 7.72 28.77
N ASN A 872 6.77 6.54 29.31
CA ASN A 872 5.71 6.34 30.28
C ASN A 872 6.03 7.18 31.54
N PRO A 873 5.18 8.16 31.91
CA PRO A 873 5.48 9.06 33.01
C PRO A 873 5.43 8.38 34.39
N PHE A 874 4.95 7.14 34.48
CA PHE A 874 4.84 6.38 35.73
C PHE A 874 5.98 5.39 35.93
N THR A 875 6.46 4.76 34.85
CA THR A 875 7.56 3.79 34.92
C THR A 875 8.90 4.42 34.55
N GLY A 876 8.90 5.49 33.75
CA GLY A 876 10.09 6.08 33.16
C GLY A 876 10.60 5.32 31.93
N ASP A 877 9.95 4.21 31.55
CA ASP A 877 10.33 3.38 30.42
C ASP A 877 9.85 3.98 29.10
N ASP A 878 10.65 3.78 28.05
CA ASP A 878 10.24 4.13 26.69
C ASP A 878 9.37 3.00 26.12
N GLU A 879 8.17 3.34 25.71
CA GLU A 879 7.17 2.40 25.22
C GLU A 879 6.80 2.69 23.77
N LEU A 880 6.60 1.64 22.97
CA LEU A 880 6.07 1.75 21.62
C LEU A 880 4.53 1.77 21.65
N TRP A 881 3.94 2.76 20.99
CA TRP A 881 2.50 2.97 20.94
C TRP A 881 1.99 3.11 19.53
N GLU A 882 0.76 2.64 19.33
CA GLU A 882 -0.06 2.94 18.17
C GLU A 882 -0.82 4.25 18.43
N LEU A 883 -0.67 5.19 17.52
CA LEU A 883 -1.10 6.57 17.57
C LEU A 883 -2.09 6.86 16.45
N SER A 884 -3.00 7.79 16.72
CA SER A 884 -3.93 8.40 15.77
C SER A 884 -3.19 8.88 14.53
N TRP A 885 -3.94 9.01 13.43
CA TRP A 885 -3.43 9.41 12.13
C TRP A 885 -2.69 10.76 12.11
N ASP A 886 -2.97 11.64 13.06
CA ASP A 886 -2.31 12.93 13.26
C ASP A 886 -1.11 12.85 14.23
N GLY A 887 -0.90 11.70 14.88
CA GLY A 887 0.21 11.40 15.77
C GLY A 887 0.09 12.04 17.13
N THR A 888 -1.07 12.62 17.46
CA THR A 888 -1.25 13.40 18.67
C THR A 888 -1.70 12.58 19.86
N GLN A 889 -2.38 11.45 19.64
CA GLN A 889 -2.96 10.61 20.69
C GLN A 889 -2.86 9.12 20.33
N PRO A 890 -2.98 8.19 21.27
CA PRO A 890 -3.21 6.78 20.96
C PRO A 890 -4.55 6.56 20.22
N VAL A 891 -4.62 5.67 19.20
CA VAL A 891 -5.80 5.53 18.27
C VAL A 891 -7.11 5.14 18.98
N ASN A 892 -7.07 4.54 20.18
CA ASN A 892 -8.24 3.91 20.79
C ASN A 892 -8.64 4.57 22.13
N PRO A 893 -9.87 5.11 22.29
CA PRO A 893 -10.34 5.71 23.55
C PRO A 893 -10.53 4.69 24.68
N THR A 894 -10.46 3.39 24.36
CA THR A 894 -10.16 2.32 25.33
C THR A 894 -8.70 1.94 25.12
N PRO A 895 -7.74 2.49 25.90
CA PRO A 895 -6.32 2.36 25.62
C PRO A 895 -5.92 0.90 25.79
N LYS A 896 -5.88 0.16 24.67
CA LYS A 896 -5.32 -1.19 24.65
C LYS A 896 -3.82 -1.09 24.49
N TYR A 897 -3.19 -0.65 25.59
CA TYR A 897 -1.79 -0.87 25.96
C TYR A 897 -0.75 -0.21 25.02
N PRO A 898 0.49 0.04 25.51
CA PRO A 898 1.64 0.00 24.61
C PRO A 898 1.55 -1.28 23.77
N LEU A 899 1.94 -1.20 22.49
CA LEU A 899 1.93 -2.35 21.60
C LEU A 899 2.66 -3.50 22.29
N ASP A 900 2.13 -4.72 22.15
CA ASP A 900 2.79 -5.91 22.68
C ASP A 900 4.13 -6.08 21.95
N GLN A 901 5.20 -5.57 22.55
CA GLN A 901 6.49 -5.43 21.89
C GLN A 901 7.03 -6.79 21.47
N ASP A 902 6.75 -7.84 22.23
CA ASP A 902 7.12 -9.22 21.92
C ASP A 902 6.38 -9.77 20.68
N LYS A 903 5.22 -9.20 20.33
CA LYS A 903 4.43 -9.56 19.14
C LYS A 903 4.93 -8.87 17.87
N TYR A 904 5.37 -7.62 17.98
CA TYR A 904 5.75 -6.78 16.83
C TYR A 904 7.26 -6.72 16.61
N VAL A 905 8.05 -7.03 17.64
CA VAL A 905 9.50 -7.06 17.60
C VAL A 905 9.96 -8.42 18.10
N ASN A 906 10.30 -9.32 17.16
CA ASN A 906 10.71 -10.70 17.47
C ASN A 906 12.12 -10.80 18.14
N THR A 907 12.71 -9.68 18.54
CA THR A 907 14.06 -9.55 19.13
C THR A 907 14.07 -8.47 20.22
N GLU A 908 15.08 -8.46 21.11
CA GLU A 908 15.32 -7.30 22.00
C GLU A 908 15.40 -6.02 21.15
N TRP A 909 14.49 -5.07 21.37
CA TRP A 909 14.65 -3.70 20.88
C TRP A 909 15.10 -2.81 22.03
N SER A 910 15.97 -1.87 21.71
CA SER A 910 16.31 -0.77 22.60
C SER A 910 16.40 0.48 21.75
N LEU A 911 16.04 1.64 22.31
CA LEU A 911 16.67 2.86 21.82
C LEU A 911 18.18 2.65 22.02
N LEU A 912 18.97 2.85 20.97
CA LEU A 912 20.42 2.70 21.01
C LEU A 912 21.04 3.75 21.94
N THR A 913 20.93 3.52 23.24
CA THR A 913 21.50 4.36 24.30
C THR A 913 22.95 3.95 24.61
N GLU A 914 23.39 2.76 24.18
CA GLU A 914 24.75 2.22 24.38
C GLU A 914 25.37 1.66 23.08
N PRO A 915 25.85 2.51 22.15
CA PRO A 915 26.34 2.11 20.83
C PRO A 915 27.47 1.06 20.85
N LYS A 916 28.30 1.11 21.90
CA LYS A 916 29.44 0.20 22.10
C LYS A 916 29.02 -1.25 22.32
N LYS A 917 27.82 -1.51 22.85
CA LYS A 917 27.30 -2.86 23.10
C LYS A 917 27.01 -3.63 21.79
N PHE A 918 26.81 -2.90 20.69
CA PHE A 918 26.51 -3.44 19.36
C PHE A 918 27.65 -3.28 18.35
N GLY A 919 28.86 -2.96 18.82
CA GLY A 919 30.04 -2.86 17.95
C GLY A 919 30.06 -1.64 17.01
N ILE A 920 29.16 -0.68 17.23
CA ILE A 920 29.13 0.59 16.48
C ILE A 920 30.11 1.55 17.15
N ARG A 921 31.14 1.97 16.40
CA ARG A 921 32.18 2.90 16.88
C ARG A 921 31.72 4.33 16.88
#